data_AF-A0A8H4C561-F1
#
_entry.id   AF-A0A8H4C561-F1
#
_cell.length_a   1.000
_cell.length_b   1.000
_cell.length_c   1.000
_cell.angle_alpha   90.00
_cell.angle_beta   90.00
_cell.angle_gamma   90.00
#
_symmetry.space_group_name_H-M   'P 1'
#
loop_
_entity.id
_entity.type
_entity.pdbx_description
1 polymer ?
#
loop_
_entity_poly.entity_id
_entity_poly.type
_entity_poly.pdbx_seq_one_letter_code
_entity_poly.pdbx_strand_id
1 'polypeptide(L)'
;MPGPVTESDRLETIIRSHVYAEGGTGWRRISELPVAEELMTATGKTPSPSSLNTVSSSKDEYLRFNYGVLRHEGVEPLRRAVQIYKSAPDMAESTETCIYTEVFVRGVNIIRLGSMVRVTFSAVRTRQLVNWPASQRLVPGTVVALSPVPDNFQERCIVAVVTGRYDEAINCSETPPPLDLEIRDPEVAASIMEPDQEYVMIEARSNYFEAVRHVMEGLKQAAKEESPFDKYLTKGAKPIARPACLSRDHPSLDISSLYHRVDANIEPLKIPAQGDIPEHIENKTGLDGSQVVALQSMITKELSIIQGPPGTGKTHTSMAALKVLLSTQPVDVPIIITAQKNDTVNELLSRCHKQGVNFIRLGGRAKDDAVFQRTLFNLRAIHRGKARRRDQFQKRLDFLKSQAKILLQRCFPPFRQQLILPEHLQVVGLITLRQCASIMVNWNGSLNTIAGDVSRHPFGPWLGNETLAIGPHQSIHAPFISDNGAGEVLGSEEGEHNSSTNVRKEQLSGKPIPISRWHTMKIPKSADNNSEAVVRKLLANHDSLWNFPPHYRGMVYQYLEQRYIASTRLALTRVFERINDITRELKVVRWQEDIETIQESGARIIGCTTTGLTKYRGLIAAMQPRVMMIEEAAETREANITAALFPTLQQMILVGDHMQLAPHADVLELSKPPFNLNVSLFQRLVERGMEYSSLQIQRRMAPEIRRLLSGWYPLLVDHDCTRAQDAVPGMGSRRVLWFDHQEPESANRYASKFNTFEAGMVAGLYKHLVSNGTRPSNITVLTFYSGQKTYIENALRRTCQFPGRQSTDGYEETGPEVQTVDGYQGKENEVILISVTRSPEDRRKPDAGFVKDLRRAIVALSRPRRLLVVLGDAQNLALSSARHIWGGVLDKIGSWRTEYIPIFCEAHGTEIHISKPDEWKKLASEGGCGVACGRREIVHGALGDSICRGGPCRELAGSMASNVPSSHSVRSSGEGHVASGPTSLTAEEDLLDLRDW
;
A
#
# COMPACT_ATOMS: atom_id res chain seq x y z
N MET A 1 5.30 -48.70 11.12
CA MET A 1 5.64 -47.42 11.78
C MET A 1 6.09 -46.47 10.68
N PRO A 2 5.36 -45.39 10.35
CA PRO A 2 5.94 -44.34 9.51
C PRO A 2 7.20 -43.81 10.22
N GLY A 3 8.30 -43.66 9.47
CA GLY A 3 9.59 -43.22 10.00
C GLY A 3 9.54 -41.83 10.63
N PRO A 4 10.61 -41.41 11.34
CA PRO A 4 10.66 -40.07 11.93
C PRO A 4 10.53 -39.01 10.83
N VAL A 5 9.46 -38.21 10.89
CA VAL A 5 9.21 -37.07 10.00
C VAL A 5 10.36 -36.07 10.15
N THR A 6 11.08 -35.77 9.07
CA THR A 6 12.20 -34.83 9.12
C THR A 6 11.70 -33.40 9.29
N GLU A 7 12.55 -32.49 9.79
CA GLU A 7 12.19 -31.07 9.94
C GLU A 7 11.80 -30.42 8.60
N SER A 8 12.47 -30.83 7.52
CA SER A 8 12.14 -30.44 6.15
C SER A 8 10.72 -30.85 5.73
N ASP A 9 10.30 -32.08 6.06
CA ASP A 9 8.95 -32.56 5.76
C ASP A 9 7.86 -31.77 6.51
N ARG A 10 8.15 -31.32 7.74
CA ARG A 10 7.24 -30.48 8.53
C ARG A 10 7.10 -29.09 7.92
N LEU A 11 8.21 -28.46 7.54
CA LEU A 11 8.21 -27.14 6.88
C LEU A 11 7.43 -27.19 5.56
N GLU A 12 7.69 -28.19 4.72
CA GLU A 12 6.97 -28.38 3.46
C GLU A 12 5.46 -28.55 3.71
N THR A 13 5.07 -29.31 4.73
CA THR A 13 3.65 -29.49 5.11
C THR A 13 2.97 -28.17 5.49
N ILE A 14 3.62 -27.35 6.32
CA ILE A 14 3.09 -26.03 6.72
C ILE A 14 2.94 -25.13 5.48
N ILE A 15 3.97 -25.03 4.64
CA ILE A 15 3.92 -24.21 3.42
C ILE A 15 2.82 -24.69 2.48
N ARG A 16 2.71 -26.00 2.24
CA ARG A 16 1.70 -26.58 1.36
C ARG A 16 0.29 -26.31 1.85
N SER A 17 0.01 -26.44 3.16
CA SER A 17 -1.32 -26.13 3.72
C SER A 17 -1.75 -24.68 3.54
N HIS A 18 -0.79 -23.76 3.39
CA HIS A 18 -1.03 -22.33 3.14
C HIS A 18 -1.17 -22.00 1.66
N VAL A 19 -0.44 -22.70 0.76
CA VAL A 19 -0.52 -22.48 -0.70
C VAL A 19 -1.72 -23.22 -1.30
N TYR A 20 -1.94 -24.46 -0.88
CA TYR A 20 -3.08 -25.29 -1.21
C TYR A 20 -4.09 -25.19 -0.07
N ALA A 21 -4.83 -24.08 -0.03
CA ALA A 21 -5.92 -23.95 0.94
C ALA A 21 -6.95 -25.06 0.68
N GLU A 22 -6.86 -26.17 1.42
CA GLU A 22 -7.82 -27.28 1.29
C GLU A 22 -9.23 -26.80 1.62
N GLY A 23 -10.20 -27.28 0.84
CA GLY A 23 -11.61 -26.93 0.94
C GLY A 23 -12.16 -27.20 2.32
N GLY A 24 -12.25 -26.15 3.15
CA GLY A 24 -12.84 -26.22 4.49
C GLY A 24 -14.34 -26.54 4.44
N THR A 25 -15.03 -26.55 5.57
CA THR A 25 -16.51 -26.66 5.62
C THR A 25 -17.13 -25.29 5.90
N GLY A 26 -18.39 -25.10 5.48
CA GLY A 26 -19.14 -23.86 5.73
C GLY A 26 -18.50 -22.60 5.13
N TRP A 27 -18.33 -21.57 5.95
CA TRP A 27 -17.84 -20.24 5.52
C TRP A 27 -16.40 -20.27 4.97
N ARG A 28 -15.62 -21.29 5.31
CA ARG A 28 -14.23 -21.44 4.85
C ARG A 28 -14.13 -21.80 3.36
N ARG A 29 -15.23 -22.26 2.72
CA ARG A 29 -15.32 -22.50 1.26
C ARG A 29 -15.62 -21.24 0.45
N ILE A 30 -16.17 -20.21 1.08
CA ILE A 30 -16.58 -18.98 0.38
C ILE A 30 -15.32 -18.35 -0.23
N SER A 31 -15.36 -17.99 -1.51
CA SER A 31 -14.23 -17.33 -2.17
C SER A 31 -13.95 -15.97 -1.54
N GLU A 32 -12.69 -15.59 -1.42
CA GLU A 32 -12.30 -14.23 -1.03
C GLU A 32 -12.72 -13.22 -2.09
N LEU A 33 -12.56 -13.57 -3.38
CA LEU A 33 -12.95 -12.74 -4.51
C LEU A 33 -14.48 -12.71 -4.63
N PRO A 34 -15.08 -11.56 -4.99
CA PRO A 34 -16.49 -11.51 -5.31
C PRO A 34 -16.80 -12.41 -6.50
N VAL A 35 -18.00 -13.00 -6.50
CA VAL A 35 -18.53 -13.66 -7.70
C VAL A 35 -19.36 -12.66 -8.51
N ALA A 36 -19.47 -12.91 -9.82
CA ALA A 36 -20.22 -12.05 -10.74
C ALA A 36 -21.66 -11.78 -10.24
N GLU A 37 -22.36 -12.82 -9.79
CA GLU A 37 -23.72 -12.72 -9.27
C GLU A 37 -23.85 -11.75 -8.09
N GLU A 38 -22.88 -11.73 -7.17
CA GLU A 38 -22.89 -10.83 -6.01
C GLU A 38 -22.79 -9.36 -6.45
N LEU A 39 -21.91 -9.04 -7.41
CA LEU A 39 -21.76 -7.68 -7.94
C LEU A 39 -23.01 -7.21 -8.70
N MET A 40 -23.71 -8.15 -9.33
CA MET A 40 -24.88 -7.89 -10.16
C MET A 40 -26.18 -7.76 -9.37
N THR A 41 -26.18 -8.09 -8.07
CA THR A 41 -27.35 -7.93 -7.19
C THR A 41 -27.58 -6.50 -6.71
N ALA A 42 -28.85 -6.06 -6.73
CA ALA A 42 -29.26 -4.71 -6.33
C ALA A 42 -29.04 -4.43 -4.83
N THR A 43 -29.26 -5.43 -3.98
CA THR A 43 -29.09 -5.33 -2.52
C THR A 43 -27.91 -6.20 -2.07
N GLY A 44 -26.91 -5.56 -1.45
CA GLY A 44 -25.82 -6.29 -0.81
C GLY A 44 -26.34 -7.11 0.37
N LYS A 45 -25.83 -8.33 0.53
CA LYS A 45 -26.08 -9.14 1.73
C LYS A 45 -25.20 -8.61 2.85
N THR A 46 -25.75 -7.71 3.67
CA THR A 46 -25.06 -7.28 4.89
C THR A 46 -24.82 -8.50 5.78
N PRO A 47 -23.62 -8.65 6.37
CA PRO A 47 -23.35 -9.75 7.29
C PRO A 47 -24.37 -9.73 8.43
N SER A 48 -24.82 -10.92 8.85
CA SER A 48 -25.77 -11.07 9.95
C SER A 48 -25.28 -10.28 11.17
N PRO A 49 -26.15 -9.50 11.84
CA PRO A 49 -25.78 -8.68 12.99
C PRO A 49 -25.58 -9.56 14.24
N SER A 50 -24.64 -10.50 14.22
CA SER A 50 -24.04 -11.01 15.45
C SER A 50 -23.05 -9.96 15.91
N SER A 51 -23.42 -9.12 16.87
CA SER A 51 -22.52 -8.06 17.30
C SER A 51 -21.22 -8.66 17.84
N LEU A 52 -20.07 -8.10 17.47
CA LEU A 52 -18.80 -8.40 18.14
C LEU A 52 -18.85 -8.11 19.66
N ASN A 53 -19.80 -7.28 20.08
CA ASN A 53 -20.08 -6.95 21.47
C ASN A 53 -20.95 -8.02 22.16
N THR A 54 -21.82 -8.72 21.43
CA THR A 54 -22.45 -9.97 21.91
C THR A 54 -21.42 -11.07 21.79
N VAL A 55 -20.68 -11.28 22.88
CA VAL A 55 -19.53 -12.17 22.94
C VAL A 55 -19.83 -13.51 22.24
N SER A 56 -19.09 -13.79 21.18
CA SER A 56 -19.19 -15.04 20.43
C SER A 56 -19.02 -16.24 21.37
N SER A 57 -19.88 -17.24 21.21
CA SER A 57 -19.84 -18.45 22.02
C SER A 57 -18.60 -19.31 21.73
N SER A 58 -18.07 -19.20 20.50
CA SER A 58 -16.97 -20.02 20.00
C SER A 58 -15.96 -19.22 19.17
N LYS A 59 -14.75 -19.76 19.01
CA LYS A 59 -13.71 -19.23 18.12
C LYS A 59 -14.21 -19.16 16.67
N ASP A 60 -14.87 -20.22 16.19
CA ASP A 60 -15.28 -20.29 14.78
C ASP A 60 -16.30 -19.21 14.43
N GLU A 61 -17.29 -18.96 15.31
CA GLU A 61 -18.29 -17.91 15.11
C GLU A 61 -17.64 -16.51 15.09
N TYR A 62 -16.64 -16.28 15.94
CA TYR A 62 -15.90 -15.02 16.01
C TYR A 62 -15.07 -14.75 14.74
N LEU A 63 -14.35 -15.77 14.25
CA LEU A 63 -13.56 -15.67 13.02
C LEU A 63 -14.47 -15.58 11.77
N ARG A 64 -15.58 -16.33 11.76
CA ARG A 64 -16.61 -16.25 10.71
C ARG A 64 -17.19 -14.84 10.60
N PHE A 65 -17.47 -14.20 11.73
CA PHE A 65 -17.98 -12.83 11.72
C PHE A 65 -16.97 -11.84 11.12
N ASN A 66 -15.73 -11.87 11.61
CA ASN A 66 -14.66 -11.02 11.09
C ASN A 66 -14.45 -11.25 9.58
N TYR A 67 -14.48 -12.50 9.13
CA TYR A 67 -14.42 -12.84 7.71
C TYR A 67 -15.59 -12.24 6.92
N GLY A 68 -16.83 -12.36 7.42
CA GLY A 68 -18.02 -11.82 6.76
C GLY A 68 -18.00 -10.28 6.63
N VAL A 69 -17.56 -9.59 7.68
CA VAL A 69 -17.42 -8.12 7.67
C VAL A 69 -16.34 -7.67 6.67
N LEU A 70 -15.16 -8.29 6.71
CA LEU A 70 -14.08 -7.97 5.78
C LEU A 70 -14.46 -8.29 4.32
N ARG A 71 -15.15 -9.41 4.10
CA ARG A 71 -15.63 -9.76 2.77
C ARG A 71 -16.63 -8.72 2.26
N HIS A 72 -17.56 -8.27 3.10
CA HIS A 72 -18.48 -7.20 2.74
C HIS A 72 -17.74 -5.89 2.42
N GLU A 73 -16.75 -5.49 3.21
CA GLU A 73 -15.90 -4.32 2.92
C GLU A 73 -15.17 -4.41 1.59
N GLY A 74 -14.65 -5.60 1.25
CA GLY A 74 -13.93 -5.83 0.00
C GLY A 74 -14.83 -5.83 -1.25
N VAL A 75 -16.12 -6.17 -1.10
CA VAL A 75 -17.04 -6.37 -2.23
C VAL A 75 -18.01 -5.21 -2.43
N GLU A 76 -18.51 -4.61 -1.35
CA GLU A 76 -19.60 -3.66 -1.38
C GLU A 76 -19.32 -2.38 -2.21
N PRO A 77 -18.13 -1.76 -2.15
CA PRO A 77 -17.83 -0.59 -2.99
C PRO A 77 -17.93 -0.87 -4.49
N LEU A 78 -17.37 -2.00 -4.94
CA LEU A 78 -17.42 -2.39 -6.36
C LEU A 78 -18.84 -2.77 -6.78
N ARG A 79 -19.60 -3.45 -5.91
CA ARG A 79 -21.02 -3.74 -6.16
C ARG A 79 -21.81 -2.44 -6.35
N ARG A 80 -21.66 -1.45 -5.45
CA ARG A 80 -22.33 -0.15 -5.58
C ARG A 80 -21.97 0.53 -6.91
N ALA A 81 -20.69 0.56 -7.26
CA ALA A 81 -20.22 1.12 -8.51
C ALA A 81 -20.86 0.45 -9.74
N VAL A 82 -20.92 -0.89 -9.77
CA VAL A 82 -21.58 -1.66 -10.84
C VAL A 82 -23.08 -1.37 -10.90
N GLN A 83 -23.78 -1.30 -9.77
CA GLN A 83 -25.22 -1.04 -9.74
C GLN A 83 -25.57 0.39 -10.19
N ILE A 84 -24.78 1.39 -9.77
CA ILE A 84 -24.98 2.78 -10.20
C ILE A 84 -24.79 2.86 -11.72
N TYR A 85 -23.72 2.26 -12.25
CA TYR A 85 -23.47 2.21 -13.69
C TYR A 85 -24.58 1.46 -14.44
N LYS A 86 -25.05 0.31 -13.93
CA LYS A 86 -26.16 -0.45 -14.53
C LYS A 86 -27.44 0.38 -14.64
N SER A 87 -27.72 1.23 -13.64
CA SER A 87 -28.88 2.12 -13.64
C SER A 87 -28.75 3.33 -14.57
N ALA A 88 -27.51 3.81 -14.79
CA ALA A 88 -27.22 4.98 -15.60
C ALA A 88 -25.89 4.79 -16.37
N PRO A 89 -25.88 4.04 -17.49
CA PRO A 89 -24.65 3.72 -18.23
C PRO A 89 -23.91 4.96 -18.78
N ASP A 90 -24.64 6.04 -19.01
CA ASP A 90 -24.08 7.30 -19.51
C ASP A 90 -23.47 8.20 -18.42
N MET A 91 -23.42 7.73 -17.17
CA MET A 91 -22.84 8.51 -16.07
C MET A 91 -21.37 8.91 -16.33
N ALA A 92 -21.00 10.06 -15.77
CA ALA A 92 -19.60 10.43 -15.62
C ALA A 92 -18.98 9.71 -14.42
N GLU A 93 -17.65 9.73 -14.31
CA GLU A 93 -16.99 9.27 -13.09
C GLU A 93 -17.43 10.05 -11.85
N SER A 94 -17.38 9.40 -10.70
CA SER A 94 -17.64 10.02 -9.39
C SER A 94 -16.38 10.00 -8.52
N THR A 95 -16.49 10.49 -7.29
CA THR A 95 -15.41 10.36 -6.29
C THR A 95 -15.14 8.91 -5.89
N GLU A 96 -16.10 8.01 -6.08
CA GLU A 96 -16.05 6.61 -5.64
C GLU A 96 -15.94 5.60 -6.79
N THR A 97 -16.32 5.99 -8.01
CA THR A 97 -16.41 5.09 -9.18
C THR A 97 -15.60 5.61 -10.36
N CYS A 98 -14.69 4.80 -10.88
CA CYS A 98 -14.04 5.01 -12.18
C CYS A 98 -14.65 4.09 -13.24
N ILE A 99 -14.73 4.60 -14.47
CA ILE A 99 -15.32 3.89 -15.61
C ILE A 99 -14.34 3.97 -16.77
N TYR A 100 -14.03 2.82 -17.34
CA TYR A 100 -13.13 2.67 -18.47
C TYR A 100 -13.88 2.05 -19.64
N THR A 101 -13.78 2.68 -20.80
CA THR A 101 -14.43 2.27 -22.05
C THR A 101 -13.36 1.86 -23.06
N GLU A 102 -13.77 1.36 -24.24
CA GLU A 102 -12.83 0.89 -25.26
C GLU A 102 -11.83 -0.13 -24.68
N VAL A 103 -12.31 -0.99 -23.77
CA VAL A 103 -11.46 -2.00 -23.13
C VAL A 103 -11.37 -3.20 -24.06
N PHE A 104 -10.16 -3.49 -24.52
CA PHE A 104 -9.90 -4.59 -25.45
C PHE A 104 -8.81 -5.51 -24.93
N VAL A 105 -8.99 -6.81 -25.13
CA VAL A 105 -7.97 -7.81 -24.81
C VAL A 105 -6.93 -7.86 -25.93
N ARG A 106 -5.66 -7.71 -25.57
CA ARG A 106 -4.51 -7.64 -26.49
C ARG A 106 -3.54 -8.79 -26.37
N GLY A 107 -3.67 -9.62 -25.35
CA GLY A 107 -2.85 -10.81 -25.24
C GLY A 107 -2.88 -11.45 -23.87
N VAL A 108 -1.97 -12.42 -23.70
CA VAL A 108 -1.78 -13.14 -22.46
C VAL A 108 -0.32 -13.08 -22.04
N ASN A 109 -0.07 -12.65 -20.82
CA ASN A 109 1.25 -12.67 -20.21
C ASN A 109 1.33 -13.80 -19.19
N ILE A 110 2.08 -14.86 -19.53
CA ILE A 110 2.29 -16.00 -18.63
C ILE A 110 3.63 -15.79 -17.91
N ILE A 111 3.52 -15.63 -16.60
CA ILE A 111 4.61 -15.32 -15.66
C ILE A 111 4.59 -16.30 -14.47
N ARG A 112 5.56 -16.19 -13.56
CA ARG A 112 5.67 -17.06 -12.37
C ARG A 112 4.51 -16.91 -11.37
N LEU A 113 3.69 -15.88 -11.53
CA LEU A 113 2.49 -15.65 -10.72
C LEU A 113 1.22 -16.32 -11.30
N GLY A 114 1.22 -16.68 -12.59
CA GLY A 114 0.04 -17.19 -13.28
C GLY A 114 -0.07 -16.67 -14.72
N SER A 115 -1.24 -16.86 -15.30
CA SER A 115 -1.64 -16.28 -16.60
C SER A 115 -2.37 -14.96 -16.39
N MET A 116 -1.86 -13.87 -16.98
CA MET A 116 -2.47 -12.55 -16.93
C MET A 116 -3.03 -12.15 -18.29
N VAL A 117 -4.23 -11.59 -18.32
CA VAL A 117 -4.87 -11.03 -19.51
C VAL A 117 -4.41 -9.59 -19.68
N ARG A 118 -3.77 -9.28 -20.80
CA ARG A 118 -3.34 -7.93 -21.12
C ARG A 118 -4.46 -7.18 -21.82
N VAL A 119 -4.84 -6.03 -21.27
CA VAL A 119 -5.87 -5.15 -21.82
C VAL A 119 -5.34 -3.75 -22.09
N THR A 120 -5.93 -3.10 -23.10
CA THR A 120 -5.82 -1.67 -23.38
C THR A 120 -7.18 -1.03 -23.16
N PHE A 121 -7.23 0.22 -22.72
CA PHE A 121 -8.48 0.90 -22.37
C PHE A 121 -8.40 2.41 -22.61
N SER A 122 -9.55 3.07 -22.52
CA SER A 122 -9.69 4.53 -22.56
C SER A 122 -10.24 5.06 -21.23
N ALA A 123 -9.74 6.23 -20.82
CA ALA A 123 -10.16 6.94 -19.61
C ALA A 123 -10.95 8.23 -19.93
N VAL A 124 -11.58 8.31 -21.09
CA VAL A 124 -12.30 9.53 -21.55
C VAL A 124 -13.43 9.96 -20.60
N ARG A 125 -14.07 9.02 -19.89
CA ARG A 125 -15.13 9.30 -18.90
C ARG A 125 -14.69 10.21 -17.74
N THR A 126 -13.39 10.32 -17.49
CA THR A 126 -12.79 11.22 -16.47
C THR A 126 -13.03 12.71 -16.77
N ARG A 127 -13.13 13.07 -18.07
CA ARG A 127 -13.11 14.46 -18.57
C ARG A 127 -11.90 15.29 -18.09
N GLN A 128 -10.85 14.64 -17.60
CA GLN A 128 -9.64 15.26 -17.06
C GLN A 128 -8.41 14.43 -17.42
N LEU A 129 -7.26 15.07 -17.60
CA LEU A 129 -6.00 14.36 -17.81
C LEU A 129 -5.60 13.59 -16.53
N VAL A 130 -5.29 12.31 -16.69
CA VAL A 130 -4.84 11.44 -15.60
C VAL A 130 -3.33 11.29 -15.68
N ASN A 131 -2.62 11.77 -14.66
CA ASN A 131 -1.19 11.47 -14.49
C ASN A 131 -1.04 10.03 -13.99
N TRP A 132 -0.84 9.10 -14.92
CA TRP A 132 -0.80 7.65 -14.63
C TRP A 132 0.28 7.26 -13.61
N PRO A 133 1.55 7.67 -13.73
CA PRO A 133 2.58 7.35 -12.73
C PRO A 133 2.21 7.72 -11.29
N ALA A 134 1.58 8.87 -11.08
CA ALA A 134 1.18 9.35 -9.75
C ALA A 134 -0.21 8.88 -9.30
N SER A 135 -1.01 8.31 -10.20
CA SER A 135 -2.39 7.93 -9.96
C SER A 135 -2.51 6.66 -9.10
N GLN A 136 -3.44 6.68 -8.13
CA GLN A 136 -3.84 5.50 -7.36
C GLN A 136 -4.90 4.63 -8.06
N ARG A 137 -5.29 4.98 -9.29
CA ARG A 137 -6.22 4.19 -10.11
C ARG A 137 -5.55 2.94 -10.66
N LEU A 138 -6.29 1.83 -10.72
CA LEU A 138 -5.87 0.56 -11.30
C LEU A 138 -4.50 0.13 -10.77
N VAL A 139 -4.27 0.28 -9.46
CA VAL A 139 -3.04 -0.18 -8.83
C VAL A 139 -3.09 -1.70 -8.64
N PRO A 140 -1.96 -2.42 -8.76
CA PRO A 140 -1.93 -3.87 -8.54
C PRO A 140 -2.52 -4.28 -7.19
N GLY A 141 -3.48 -5.20 -7.20
CA GLY A 141 -4.27 -5.65 -6.05
C GLY A 141 -5.71 -5.12 -6.03
N THR A 142 -6.07 -4.23 -6.97
CA THR A 142 -7.43 -3.70 -7.13
C THR A 142 -8.32 -4.69 -7.85
N VAL A 143 -9.56 -4.87 -7.39
CA VAL A 143 -10.57 -5.67 -8.08
C VAL A 143 -11.37 -4.78 -9.02
N VAL A 144 -11.57 -5.26 -10.24
CA VAL A 144 -12.36 -4.60 -11.27
C VAL A 144 -13.44 -5.54 -11.79
N ALA A 145 -14.53 -4.96 -12.26
CA ALA A 145 -15.61 -5.68 -12.92
C ALA A 145 -15.64 -5.31 -14.40
N LEU A 146 -15.74 -6.30 -15.29
CA LEU A 146 -15.85 -6.11 -16.73
C LEU A 146 -17.16 -6.69 -17.26
N SER A 147 -17.74 -6.06 -18.27
CA SER A 147 -18.86 -6.63 -19.03
C SER A 147 -18.71 -6.28 -20.52
N PRO A 148 -19.04 -7.21 -21.45
CA PRO A 148 -19.10 -6.90 -22.87
C PRO A 148 -20.03 -5.70 -23.12
N VAL A 149 -19.65 -4.74 -23.97
CA VAL A 149 -20.49 -3.57 -24.29
C VAL A 149 -21.91 -3.94 -24.74
N PRO A 150 -22.14 -5.00 -25.55
CA PRO A 150 -23.50 -5.41 -25.91
C PRO A 150 -24.35 -5.89 -24.72
N ASP A 151 -23.72 -6.43 -23.66
CA ASP A 151 -24.40 -6.87 -22.44
C ASP A 151 -24.51 -5.76 -21.39
N ASN A 152 -23.47 -4.93 -21.25
CA ASN A 152 -23.43 -3.75 -20.39
C ASN A 152 -23.93 -3.98 -18.95
N PHE A 153 -23.42 -5.04 -18.32
CA PHE A 153 -23.79 -5.48 -16.96
C PHE A 153 -25.29 -5.80 -16.80
N GLN A 154 -25.93 -6.34 -17.84
CA GLN A 154 -27.27 -6.91 -17.70
C GLN A 154 -27.20 -8.34 -17.16
N GLU A 155 -26.53 -9.25 -17.87
CA GLU A 155 -26.42 -10.67 -17.50
C GLU A 155 -24.98 -11.10 -17.25
N ARG A 156 -24.00 -10.47 -17.90
CA ARG A 156 -22.60 -10.89 -17.86
C ARG A 156 -21.75 -9.91 -17.06
N CYS A 157 -21.04 -10.45 -16.08
CA CYS A 157 -20.03 -9.74 -15.31
C CYS A 157 -18.81 -10.65 -15.13
N ILE A 158 -17.62 -10.11 -15.37
CA ILE A 158 -16.34 -10.78 -15.20
C ILE A 158 -15.59 -10.05 -14.10
N VAL A 159 -15.17 -10.80 -13.07
CA VAL A 159 -14.37 -10.26 -11.97
C VAL A 159 -12.90 -10.51 -12.27
N ALA A 160 -12.09 -9.47 -12.20
CA ALA A 160 -10.64 -9.56 -12.40
C ALA A 160 -9.88 -8.76 -11.33
N VAL A 161 -8.62 -9.14 -11.11
CA VAL A 161 -7.70 -8.42 -10.21
C VAL A 161 -6.59 -7.79 -11.03
N VAL A 162 -6.32 -6.51 -10.82
CA VAL A 162 -5.17 -5.85 -11.45
C VAL A 162 -3.89 -6.43 -10.89
N THR A 163 -2.97 -6.91 -11.74
CA THR A 163 -1.67 -7.45 -11.31
C THR A 163 -0.49 -6.60 -11.73
N GLY A 164 -0.61 -5.85 -12.82
CA GLY A 164 0.47 -4.99 -13.32
C GLY A 164 -0.05 -3.81 -14.13
N ARG A 165 0.53 -2.63 -13.87
CA ARG A 165 0.36 -1.41 -14.67
C ARG A 165 1.73 -1.04 -15.24
N TYR A 166 1.88 -1.05 -16.56
CA TYR A 166 3.17 -0.89 -17.23
C TYR A 166 3.36 0.56 -17.68
N ASP A 167 3.94 1.38 -16.80
CA ASP A 167 4.19 2.81 -17.03
C ASP A 167 5.38 3.07 -17.99
N GLU A 168 5.74 2.10 -18.87
CA GLU A 168 6.97 2.11 -19.69
C GLU A 168 7.01 3.20 -20.79
N ALA A 169 5.92 3.94 -20.99
CA ALA A 169 5.90 5.11 -21.88
C ALA A 169 6.35 6.38 -21.13
N ILE A 170 7.65 6.46 -20.81
CA ILE A 170 8.27 7.55 -20.03
C ILE A 170 8.09 8.95 -20.67
N ASN A 171 7.63 9.05 -21.92
CA ASN A 171 7.47 10.32 -22.64
C ASN A 171 6.01 10.74 -22.96
N CYS A 172 5.00 9.99 -22.53
CA CYS A 172 3.59 10.36 -22.74
C CYS A 172 2.80 10.16 -21.45
N SER A 173 2.85 11.16 -20.56
CA SER A 173 2.13 11.16 -19.27
C SER A 173 0.59 11.09 -19.41
N GLU A 174 0.07 11.23 -20.64
CA GLU A 174 -1.35 11.39 -20.95
C GLU A 174 -2.02 10.12 -21.50
N THR A 175 -1.25 9.11 -21.94
CA THR A 175 -1.79 7.85 -22.49
C THR A 175 -1.95 6.76 -21.43
N PRO A 176 -3.06 5.97 -21.38
CA PRO A 176 -3.25 4.97 -20.35
C PRO A 176 -2.29 3.81 -20.61
N PRO A 177 -1.53 3.39 -19.59
CA PRO A 177 -0.61 2.28 -19.73
C PRO A 177 -1.39 0.96 -19.95
N PRO A 178 -0.82 0.00 -20.70
CA PRO A 178 -1.35 -1.36 -20.74
C PRO A 178 -1.48 -1.96 -19.35
N LEU A 179 -2.54 -2.73 -19.15
CA LEU A 179 -2.92 -3.30 -17.86
C LEU A 179 -2.94 -4.83 -17.95
N ASP A 180 -2.32 -5.49 -16.98
CA ASP A 180 -2.41 -6.95 -16.82
C ASP A 180 -3.43 -7.27 -15.72
N LEU A 181 -4.41 -8.12 -16.07
CA LEU A 181 -5.51 -8.57 -15.21
C LEU A 181 -5.40 -10.07 -14.94
N GLU A 182 -5.53 -10.47 -13.69
CA GLU A 182 -5.71 -11.87 -13.29
C GLU A 182 -7.21 -12.20 -13.25
N ILE A 183 -7.61 -13.21 -14.02
CA ILE A 183 -8.94 -13.81 -13.95
C ILE A 183 -8.74 -15.22 -13.38
N ARG A 184 -9.29 -15.46 -12.19
CA ARG A 184 -9.04 -16.69 -11.41
C ARG A 184 -9.63 -17.93 -12.08
N ASP A 185 -10.76 -17.78 -12.76
CA ASP A 185 -11.43 -18.86 -13.48
C ASP A 185 -10.75 -19.06 -14.85
N PRO A 186 -10.09 -20.22 -15.09
CA PRO A 186 -9.42 -20.50 -16.35
C PRO A 186 -10.36 -20.51 -17.57
N GLU A 187 -11.63 -20.91 -17.39
CA GLU A 187 -12.62 -20.93 -18.46
C GLU A 187 -12.99 -19.50 -18.85
N VAL A 188 -13.26 -18.64 -17.86
CA VAL A 188 -13.55 -17.22 -18.09
C VAL A 188 -12.33 -16.51 -18.69
N ALA A 189 -11.12 -16.83 -18.21
CA ALA A 189 -9.87 -16.31 -18.76
C ALA A 189 -9.67 -16.73 -20.23
N ALA A 190 -9.90 -17.99 -20.58
CA ALA A 190 -9.89 -18.42 -21.98
C ALA A 190 -11.04 -17.76 -22.77
N SER A 191 -12.14 -17.42 -22.09
CA SER A 191 -13.32 -16.86 -22.74
C SER A 191 -13.18 -15.42 -23.22
N ILE A 192 -12.45 -14.61 -22.48
CA ILE A 192 -12.30 -13.19 -22.76
C ILE A 192 -11.37 -12.90 -23.94
N MET A 193 -10.65 -13.91 -24.45
CA MET A 193 -9.59 -13.81 -25.47
C MET A 193 -10.07 -13.42 -26.88
N GLU A 194 -11.27 -12.89 -27.05
CA GLU A 194 -11.75 -12.34 -28.33
C GLU A 194 -11.22 -10.90 -28.50
N PRO A 195 -10.31 -10.64 -29.46
CA PRO A 195 -9.59 -9.36 -29.55
C PRO A 195 -10.47 -8.17 -29.96
N ASP A 196 -11.61 -8.43 -30.61
CA ASP A 196 -12.53 -7.40 -31.11
C ASP A 196 -13.72 -7.17 -30.19
N GLN A 197 -13.88 -7.99 -29.15
CA GLN A 197 -14.93 -7.77 -28.16
C GLN A 197 -14.55 -6.56 -27.31
N GLU A 198 -15.35 -5.50 -27.41
CA GLU A 198 -15.24 -4.34 -26.51
C GLU A 198 -15.87 -4.65 -25.16
N TYR A 199 -15.21 -4.25 -24.09
CA TYR A 199 -15.70 -4.32 -22.72
C TYR A 199 -15.78 -2.92 -22.09
N VAL A 200 -16.66 -2.79 -21.10
CA VAL A 200 -16.62 -1.71 -20.11
C VAL A 200 -16.00 -2.28 -18.84
N MET A 201 -15.11 -1.52 -18.20
CA MET A 201 -14.47 -1.90 -16.94
C MET A 201 -14.75 -0.86 -15.86
N ILE A 202 -15.11 -1.32 -14.66
CA ILE A 202 -15.47 -0.50 -13.51
C ILE A 202 -14.52 -0.77 -12.35
N GLU A 203 -14.07 0.30 -11.70
CA GLU A 203 -13.24 0.28 -10.49
C GLU A 203 -13.89 1.11 -9.39
N ALA A 204 -13.86 0.62 -8.14
CA ALA A 204 -14.19 1.40 -6.95
C ALA A 204 -12.92 2.02 -6.36
N ARG A 205 -12.94 3.32 -6.00
CA ARG A 205 -11.77 4.04 -5.48
C ARG A 205 -11.50 3.85 -3.99
N SER A 206 -12.48 3.36 -3.24
CA SER A 206 -12.46 3.47 -1.78
C SER A 206 -11.79 2.31 -1.06
N ASN A 207 -11.40 1.21 -1.74
CA ASN A 207 -10.83 0.04 -1.08
C ASN A 207 -9.62 -0.57 -1.82
N TYR A 208 -8.66 -1.10 -1.06
CA TYR A 208 -7.56 -1.90 -1.60
C TYR A 208 -7.77 -3.37 -1.23
N PHE A 209 -8.44 -4.09 -2.13
CA PHE A 209 -8.94 -5.45 -1.89
C PHE A 209 -7.86 -6.45 -1.47
N GLU A 210 -6.68 -6.42 -2.07
CA GLU A 210 -5.62 -7.40 -1.80
C GLU A 210 -5.17 -7.42 -0.33
N ALA A 211 -5.18 -6.27 0.36
CA ALA A 211 -4.88 -6.24 1.80
C ALA A 211 -5.94 -6.98 2.62
N VAL A 212 -7.22 -6.83 2.26
CA VAL A 212 -8.34 -7.52 2.93
C VAL A 212 -8.32 -9.02 2.60
N ARG A 213 -7.99 -9.38 1.35
CA ARG A 213 -7.88 -10.77 0.90
C ARG A 213 -6.91 -11.59 1.75
N HIS A 214 -5.69 -11.09 1.98
CA HIS A 214 -4.70 -11.81 2.78
C HIS A 214 -5.17 -12.05 4.22
N VAL A 215 -5.90 -11.10 4.80
CA VAL A 215 -6.49 -11.25 6.14
C VAL A 215 -7.58 -12.31 6.12
N MET A 216 -8.47 -12.29 5.12
CA MET A 216 -9.51 -13.31 4.95
C MET A 216 -8.94 -14.73 4.80
N GLU A 217 -7.90 -14.91 3.98
CA GLU A 217 -7.17 -16.18 3.85
C GLU A 217 -6.56 -16.60 5.19
N GLY A 218 -5.94 -15.67 5.92
CA GLY A 218 -5.36 -15.92 7.24
C GLY A 218 -6.39 -16.32 8.30
N LEU A 219 -7.58 -15.71 8.30
CA LEU A 219 -8.69 -16.09 9.20
C LEU A 219 -9.16 -17.52 8.95
N LYS A 220 -9.23 -17.95 7.69
CA LYS A 220 -9.59 -19.34 7.35
C LYS A 220 -8.56 -20.34 7.89
N GLN A 221 -7.27 -19.99 7.86
CA GLN A 221 -6.21 -20.84 8.42
C GLN A 221 -6.24 -20.83 9.95
N ALA A 222 -6.37 -19.65 10.57
CA ALA A 222 -6.50 -19.51 12.02
C ALA A 222 -7.72 -20.27 12.58
N ALA A 223 -8.78 -20.45 11.79
CA ALA A 223 -9.95 -21.26 12.18
C ALA A 223 -9.72 -22.77 12.14
N LYS A 224 -8.70 -23.26 11.41
CA LYS A 224 -8.31 -24.68 11.37
C LYS A 224 -7.33 -25.05 12.49
N GLU A 225 -6.55 -24.08 12.92
CA GLU A 225 -5.49 -24.21 13.91
C GLU A 225 -6.01 -23.89 15.32
N GLU A 226 -5.43 -24.46 16.38
CA GLU A 226 -5.66 -24.02 17.77
C GLU A 226 -4.52 -23.10 18.23
N SER A 227 -4.87 -22.02 18.94
CA SER A 227 -3.90 -21.07 19.48
C SER A 227 -4.11 -20.88 20.99
N PRO A 228 -3.04 -20.71 21.78
CA PRO A 228 -3.16 -20.41 23.21
C PRO A 228 -3.97 -19.14 23.52
N PHE A 229 -4.10 -18.24 22.55
CA PHE A 229 -4.79 -16.95 22.68
C PHE A 229 -6.29 -16.99 22.36
N ASP A 230 -6.81 -18.11 21.83
CA ASP A 230 -8.24 -18.25 21.47
C ASP A 230 -9.17 -18.01 22.68
N LYS A 231 -8.70 -18.33 23.88
CA LYS A 231 -9.40 -18.11 25.16
C LYS A 231 -9.66 -16.63 25.48
N TYR A 232 -8.93 -15.69 24.88
CA TYR A 232 -9.13 -14.25 25.07
C TYR A 232 -10.14 -13.64 24.09
N LEU A 233 -10.48 -14.37 23.02
CA LEU A 233 -11.43 -13.92 22.00
C LEU A 233 -12.89 -14.21 22.38
N THR A 234 -13.11 -15.27 23.17
CA THR A 234 -14.42 -15.86 23.50
C THR A 234 -14.95 -15.47 24.90
N LYS A 235 -16.14 -15.96 25.30
CA LYS A 235 -16.79 -15.64 26.60
C LYS A 235 -15.93 -16.06 27.80
N GLY A 236 -15.84 -15.14 28.77
CA GLY A 236 -15.18 -15.37 30.06
C GLY A 236 -13.69 -15.11 30.01
N ALA A 237 -13.30 -13.83 30.09
CA ALA A 237 -11.90 -13.42 30.20
C ALA A 237 -11.24 -14.18 31.35
N LYS A 238 -10.37 -15.13 31.02
CA LYS A 238 -9.56 -15.83 32.02
C LYS A 238 -8.46 -14.88 32.50
N PRO A 239 -8.04 -14.98 33.76
CA PRO A 239 -6.82 -14.34 34.23
C PRO A 239 -5.67 -14.64 33.27
N ILE A 240 -4.86 -13.63 32.98
CA ILE A 240 -3.74 -13.78 32.06
C ILE A 240 -2.76 -14.79 32.65
N ALA A 241 -2.49 -15.89 31.92
CA ALA A 241 -1.57 -16.90 32.41
C ALA A 241 -0.12 -16.53 32.06
N ARG A 242 0.80 -17.36 32.53
CA ARG A 242 2.22 -17.24 32.19
C ARG A 242 2.50 -17.93 30.86
N PRO A 243 3.53 -17.47 30.12
CA PRO A 243 4.03 -18.17 28.95
C PRO A 243 4.48 -19.59 29.33
N ALA A 244 4.24 -20.55 28.46
CA ALA A 244 4.63 -21.95 28.68
C ALA A 244 6.15 -22.09 28.92
N CYS A 245 6.98 -21.23 28.32
CA CYS A 245 8.43 -21.22 28.54
C CYS A 245 8.86 -20.79 29.95
N LEU A 246 7.97 -20.24 30.77
CA LEU A 246 8.27 -19.73 32.12
C LEU A 246 7.58 -20.56 33.24
N SER A 247 6.98 -21.70 32.94
CA SER A 247 6.26 -22.48 33.96
C SER A 247 7.16 -23.35 34.85
N ARG A 248 7.02 -23.14 36.17
CA ARG A 248 7.47 -23.90 37.37
C ARG A 248 8.98 -24.04 37.69
N ASP A 249 9.90 -24.08 36.72
CA ASP A 249 11.31 -24.42 37.02
C ASP A 249 12.29 -23.22 37.07
N HIS A 250 11.83 -22.01 36.78
CA HIS A 250 12.67 -20.79 36.79
C HIS A 250 12.11 -19.72 37.73
N PRO A 251 12.60 -19.63 38.99
CA PRO A 251 12.09 -18.69 39.99
C PRO A 251 12.47 -17.22 39.70
N SER A 252 13.44 -16.99 38.81
CA SER A 252 13.96 -15.65 38.49
C SER A 252 14.25 -15.51 37.00
N LEU A 253 13.97 -14.33 36.45
CA LEU A 253 14.23 -13.97 35.06
C LEU A 253 15.44 -13.04 34.97
N ASP A 254 16.40 -13.37 34.12
CA ASP A 254 17.61 -12.57 33.92
C ASP A 254 17.33 -11.39 32.99
N ILE A 255 17.48 -10.17 33.51
CA ILE A 255 17.32 -8.91 32.79
C ILE A 255 18.63 -8.11 32.73
N SER A 256 19.77 -8.78 32.91
CA SER A 256 21.10 -8.15 32.86
C SER A 256 21.39 -7.46 31.52
N SER A 257 20.68 -7.82 30.46
CA SER A 257 20.76 -7.16 29.15
C SER A 257 20.31 -5.68 29.16
N LEU A 258 19.75 -5.20 30.27
CA LEU A 258 19.31 -3.80 30.44
C LEU A 258 20.34 -2.88 31.11
N TYR A 259 21.48 -3.39 31.59
CA TYR A 259 22.52 -2.55 32.20
C TYR A 259 23.05 -1.49 31.21
N HIS A 260 23.10 -0.22 31.64
CA HIS A 260 23.63 0.89 30.84
C HIS A 260 25.16 0.97 30.81
N ARG A 261 25.85 0.32 31.75
CA ARG A 261 27.31 0.29 31.86
C ARG A 261 27.78 -1.15 31.98
N VAL A 262 28.68 -1.55 31.09
CA VAL A 262 29.34 -2.86 31.13
C VAL A 262 30.55 -2.73 32.05
N ASP A 263 30.34 -2.72 33.36
CA ASP A 263 31.43 -3.00 34.29
C ASP A 263 31.60 -4.53 34.37
N ALA A 264 32.84 -5.01 34.26
CA ALA A 264 33.17 -6.44 34.18
C ALA A 264 32.83 -7.25 35.45
N ASN A 265 32.39 -6.60 36.53
CA ASN A 265 32.09 -7.19 37.85
C ASN A 265 30.61 -7.05 38.28
N ILE A 266 29.67 -6.88 37.34
CA ILE A 266 28.26 -6.67 37.69
C ILE A 266 27.56 -8.00 38.01
N GLU A 267 26.94 -8.08 39.19
CA GLU A 267 26.06 -9.19 39.56
C GLU A 267 24.85 -9.27 38.60
N PRO A 268 24.45 -10.49 38.18
CA PRO A 268 23.34 -10.68 37.26
C PRO A 268 22.06 -10.09 37.83
N LEU A 269 21.42 -9.19 37.06
CA LEU A 269 20.16 -8.56 37.44
C LEU A 269 19.03 -9.55 37.22
N LYS A 270 18.68 -10.25 38.29
CA LYS A 270 17.58 -11.21 38.29
C LYS A 270 16.36 -10.59 38.94
N ILE A 271 15.26 -10.55 38.22
CA ILE A 271 13.95 -10.21 38.80
C ILE A 271 13.23 -11.48 39.18
N PRO A 272 12.40 -11.46 40.23
CA PRO A 272 11.57 -12.60 40.52
C PRO A 272 10.59 -12.80 39.37
N ALA A 273 10.33 -14.06 39.01
CA ALA A 273 9.30 -14.39 38.03
C ALA A 273 7.88 -14.07 38.55
N GLN A 274 7.76 -13.69 39.83
CA GLN A 274 6.52 -13.34 40.53
C GLN A 274 6.76 -12.26 41.61
N GLY A 275 5.82 -11.32 41.77
CA GLY A 275 5.94 -10.23 42.74
C GLY A 275 6.50 -8.96 42.13
N ASP A 276 6.60 -7.88 42.89
CA ASP A 276 7.01 -6.57 42.36
C ASP A 276 8.48 -6.57 41.94
N ILE A 277 8.79 -5.85 40.86
CA ILE A 277 10.18 -5.56 40.49
C ILE A 277 10.79 -4.69 41.60
N PRO A 278 11.97 -5.04 42.14
CA PRO A 278 12.65 -4.22 43.14
C PRO A 278 12.85 -2.76 42.68
N GLU A 279 12.60 -1.78 43.55
CA GLU A 279 12.71 -0.34 43.23
C GLU A 279 14.10 0.07 42.69
N HIS A 280 15.15 -0.64 43.10
CA HIS A 280 16.52 -0.34 42.67
C HIS A 280 16.79 -0.61 41.17
N ILE A 281 15.84 -1.21 40.44
CA ILE A 281 15.96 -1.47 39.00
C ILE A 281 15.81 -0.20 38.17
N GLU A 282 15.04 0.79 38.63
CA GLU A 282 14.89 2.08 37.93
C GLU A 282 16.25 2.76 37.74
N ASN A 283 17.04 2.84 38.81
CA ASN A 283 18.38 3.45 38.83
C ASN A 283 19.38 2.71 37.93
N LYS A 284 19.20 1.40 37.72
CA LYS A 284 20.10 0.56 36.91
C LYS A 284 19.73 0.54 35.42
N THR A 285 18.46 0.76 35.10
CA THR A 285 17.89 0.58 33.74
C THR A 285 17.42 1.87 33.08
N GLY A 286 17.37 3.00 33.80
CA GLY A 286 16.91 4.29 33.27
C GLY A 286 15.42 4.32 32.90
N LEU A 287 14.67 3.28 33.26
CA LEU A 287 13.22 3.19 33.12
C LEU A 287 12.55 3.78 34.35
N ASP A 288 11.46 4.52 34.17
CA ASP A 288 10.61 4.93 35.30
C ASP A 288 9.68 3.81 35.76
N GLY A 289 9.12 3.93 36.97
CA GLY A 289 8.27 2.90 37.56
C GLY A 289 7.12 2.43 36.68
N SER A 290 6.49 3.33 35.91
CA SER A 290 5.41 2.93 34.98
C SER A 290 5.93 2.08 33.82
N GLN A 291 7.14 2.38 33.33
CA GLN A 291 7.82 1.59 32.31
C GLN A 291 8.34 0.25 32.85
N VAL A 292 8.79 0.20 34.11
CA VAL A 292 9.23 -1.04 34.78
C VAL A 292 8.06 -2.01 34.94
N VAL A 293 6.90 -1.54 35.41
CA VAL A 293 5.67 -2.35 35.51
C VAL A 293 5.22 -2.86 34.13
N ALA A 294 5.30 -2.00 33.09
CA ALA A 294 5.00 -2.39 31.73
C ALA A 294 5.97 -3.49 31.22
N LEU A 295 7.28 -3.29 31.40
CA LEU A 295 8.33 -4.26 31.05
C LEU A 295 8.08 -5.60 31.74
N GLN A 296 7.76 -5.59 33.03
CA GLN A 296 7.42 -6.81 33.78
C GLN A 296 6.27 -7.56 33.13
N SER A 297 5.19 -6.86 32.79
CA SER A 297 4.04 -7.45 32.14
C SER A 297 4.42 -8.04 30.78
N MET A 298 5.27 -7.37 30.00
CA MET A 298 5.70 -7.83 28.67
C MET A 298 6.49 -9.14 28.72
N ILE A 299 7.36 -9.32 29.74
CA ILE A 299 8.28 -10.47 29.81
C ILE A 299 7.72 -11.64 30.62
N THR A 300 6.76 -11.42 31.54
CA THR A 300 6.26 -12.47 32.45
C THR A 300 4.88 -13.02 32.10
N LYS A 301 4.10 -12.32 31.27
CA LYS A 301 2.73 -12.72 30.89
C LYS A 301 2.68 -13.27 29.47
N GLU A 302 1.75 -14.19 29.21
CA GLU A 302 1.50 -14.67 27.84
C GLU A 302 0.82 -13.60 26.99
N LEU A 303 -0.05 -12.78 27.57
CA LEU A 303 -0.67 -11.61 26.93
C LEU A 303 -0.32 -10.36 27.72
N SER A 304 0.16 -9.32 27.05
CA SER A 304 0.37 -8.01 27.67
C SER A 304 -0.23 -6.91 26.82
N ILE A 305 -0.93 -5.98 27.47
CA ILE A 305 -1.57 -4.82 26.85
C ILE A 305 -0.97 -3.58 27.49
N ILE A 306 -0.28 -2.78 26.70
CA ILE A 306 0.51 -1.65 27.18
C ILE A 306 -0.04 -0.38 26.53
N GLN A 307 -0.79 0.38 27.35
CA GLN A 307 -1.31 1.68 27.00
C GLN A 307 -0.19 2.72 27.15
N GLY A 308 0.16 3.37 26.05
CA GLY A 308 1.21 4.37 26.05
C GLY A 308 0.73 5.71 25.51
N PRO A 309 0.34 6.65 26.39
CA PRO A 309 0.03 8.02 26.01
C PRO A 309 1.17 8.72 25.23
N PRO A 310 0.92 9.89 24.63
CA PRO A 310 1.95 10.63 23.91
C PRO A 310 3.17 10.98 24.79
N GLY A 311 4.37 10.78 24.27
CA GLY A 311 5.62 11.18 24.92
C GLY A 311 6.09 10.28 26.07
N THR A 312 5.44 9.15 26.36
CA THR A 312 5.80 8.26 27.47
C THR A 312 6.86 7.21 27.17
N GLY A 313 7.35 7.17 25.92
CA GLY A 313 8.43 6.27 25.52
C GLY A 313 8.03 4.83 25.23
N LYS A 314 6.83 4.58 24.67
CA LYS A 314 6.36 3.25 24.21
C LYS A 314 7.47 2.42 23.56
N THR A 315 8.06 2.96 22.50
CA THR A 315 9.14 2.31 21.73
C THR A 315 10.39 2.05 22.59
N HIS A 316 10.68 2.90 23.57
CA HIS A 316 11.79 2.68 24.50
C HIS A 316 11.52 1.48 25.40
N THR A 317 10.31 1.37 25.97
CA THR A 317 9.87 0.21 26.75
C THR A 317 9.84 -1.06 25.92
N SER A 318 9.33 -1.01 24.69
CA SER A 318 9.35 -2.15 23.75
C SER A 318 10.77 -2.63 23.43
N MET A 319 11.71 -1.69 23.23
CA MET A 319 13.13 -2.05 23.04
C MET A 319 13.74 -2.69 24.28
N ALA A 320 13.38 -2.25 25.49
CA ALA A 320 13.82 -2.90 26.72
C ALA A 320 13.28 -4.34 26.82
N ALA A 321 12.00 -4.56 26.52
CA ALA A 321 11.43 -5.90 26.50
C ALA A 321 12.10 -6.79 25.45
N LEU A 322 12.33 -6.29 24.23
CA LEU A 322 13.04 -7.02 23.18
C LEU A 322 14.44 -7.44 23.59
N LYS A 323 15.21 -6.58 24.28
CA LYS A 323 16.54 -6.94 24.79
C LYS A 323 16.49 -8.16 25.71
N VAL A 324 15.54 -8.17 26.65
CA VAL A 324 15.34 -9.28 27.58
C VAL A 324 14.87 -10.55 26.86
N LEU A 325 13.90 -10.42 25.96
CA LEU A 325 13.36 -11.55 25.19
C LEU A 325 14.43 -12.17 24.29
N LEU A 326 15.27 -11.36 23.63
CA LEU A 326 16.39 -11.85 22.81
C LEU A 326 17.48 -12.52 23.64
N SER A 327 17.71 -12.13 24.89
CA SER A 327 18.68 -12.82 25.77
C SER A 327 18.13 -14.13 26.35
N THR A 328 16.80 -14.27 26.44
CA THR A 328 16.17 -15.44 27.09
C THR A 328 15.63 -16.48 26.10
N GLN A 329 15.31 -16.09 24.87
CA GLN A 329 14.78 -17.00 23.84
C GLN A 329 15.91 -17.77 23.13
N PRO A 330 15.64 -19.02 22.66
CA PRO A 330 16.55 -19.76 21.81
C PRO A 330 17.00 -18.95 20.58
N VAL A 331 18.24 -19.16 20.13
CA VAL A 331 18.81 -18.38 19.02
C VAL A 331 18.07 -18.63 17.70
N ASP A 332 17.58 -19.85 17.49
CA ASP A 332 16.98 -20.30 16.23
C ASP A 332 15.49 -19.94 16.08
N VAL A 333 14.87 -19.36 17.12
CA VAL A 333 13.46 -18.99 17.11
C VAL A 333 13.31 -17.48 16.97
N PRO A 334 12.77 -16.96 15.85
CA PRO A 334 12.66 -15.53 15.65
C PRO A 334 11.50 -14.91 16.42
N ILE A 335 11.68 -13.65 16.82
CA ILE A 335 10.63 -12.78 17.38
C ILE A 335 9.97 -12.00 16.25
N ILE A 336 8.63 -11.97 16.21
CA ILE A 336 7.90 -11.13 15.26
C ILE A 336 7.74 -9.72 15.83
N ILE A 337 8.12 -8.71 15.04
CA ILE A 337 7.79 -7.31 15.27
C ILE A 337 6.87 -6.83 14.14
N THR A 338 5.72 -6.29 14.51
CA THR A 338 4.77 -5.77 13.53
C THR A 338 4.13 -4.46 13.97
N ALA A 339 3.70 -3.66 12.99
CA ALA A 339 2.93 -2.44 13.19
C ALA A 339 2.09 -2.14 11.94
N GLN A 340 1.11 -1.25 12.04
CA GLN A 340 0.29 -0.85 10.90
C GLN A 340 1.11 -0.10 9.82
N LYS A 341 2.03 0.78 10.24
CA LYS A 341 2.81 1.65 9.34
C LYS A 341 4.22 1.10 9.08
N ASN A 342 4.71 1.28 7.84
CA ASN A 342 6.07 0.86 7.47
C ASN A 342 7.15 1.60 8.27
N ASP A 343 6.96 2.91 8.50
CA ASP A 343 7.93 3.74 9.21
C ASP A 343 8.14 3.26 10.66
N THR A 344 7.06 2.90 11.36
CA THR A 344 7.14 2.33 12.73
C THR A 344 7.95 1.04 12.76
N VAL A 345 7.72 0.12 11.82
CA VAL A 345 8.49 -1.14 11.72
C VAL A 345 9.96 -0.83 11.43
N ASN A 346 10.23 0.04 10.46
CA ASN A 346 11.59 0.38 10.05
C ASN A 346 12.38 1.07 11.19
N GLU A 347 11.73 1.94 11.96
CA GLU A 347 12.34 2.58 13.12
C GLU A 347 12.77 1.57 14.19
N LEU A 348 11.88 0.62 14.55
CA LEU A 348 12.19 -0.44 15.51
C LEU A 348 13.33 -1.33 15.02
N LEU A 349 13.31 -1.72 13.74
CA LEU A 349 14.38 -2.54 13.15
C LEU A 349 15.72 -1.79 13.11
N SER A 350 15.73 -0.50 12.78
CA SER A 350 16.94 0.34 12.81
C SER A 350 17.51 0.44 14.24
N ARG A 351 16.65 0.57 15.26
CA ARG A 351 17.06 0.53 16.68
C ARG A 351 17.62 -0.85 17.08
N CYS A 352 17.02 -1.94 16.62
CA CYS A 352 17.54 -3.29 16.84
C CYS A 352 18.90 -3.50 16.14
N HIS A 353 19.06 -2.97 14.93
CA HIS A 353 20.29 -3.04 14.16
C HIS A 353 21.46 -2.36 14.89
N LYS A 354 21.22 -1.16 15.43
CA LYS A 354 22.21 -0.39 16.22
C LYS A 354 22.68 -1.13 17.48
N GLN A 355 21.92 -2.12 17.94
CA GLN A 355 22.28 -2.99 19.07
C GLN A 355 22.91 -4.31 18.64
N GLY A 356 23.27 -4.47 17.36
CA GLY A 356 23.93 -5.67 16.84
C GLY A 356 22.97 -6.85 16.59
N VAL A 357 21.66 -6.64 16.58
CA VAL A 357 20.69 -7.71 16.35
C VAL A 357 20.46 -7.93 14.85
N ASN A 358 20.54 -9.20 14.42
CA ASN A 358 20.19 -9.59 13.06
C ASN A 358 18.67 -9.71 12.90
N PHE A 359 18.15 -9.17 11.79
CA PHE A 359 16.73 -9.14 11.50
C PHE A 359 16.48 -9.29 9.99
N ILE A 360 15.26 -9.67 9.66
CA ILE A 360 14.73 -9.71 8.29
C ILE A 360 13.52 -8.76 8.16
N ARG A 361 13.50 -7.93 7.11
CA ARG A 361 12.35 -7.09 6.75
C ARG A 361 11.52 -7.77 5.66
N LEU A 362 10.28 -8.17 5.99
CA LEU A 362 9.33 -8.72 5.01
C LEU A 362 8.48 -7.61 4.37
N GLY A 363 8.86 -7.20 3.17
CA GLY A 363 8.24 -6.11 2.42
C GLY A 363 9.30 -5.19 1.81
N GLY A 364 8.96 -4.44 0.77
CA GLY A 364 9.93 -3.65 -0.01
C GLY A 364 10.09 -2.19 0.40
N ARG A 365 9.27 -1.67 1.31
CA ARG A 365 9.28 -0.24 1.69
C ARG A 365 10.19 0.00 2.89
N ALA A 366 11.43 0.39 2.61
CA ALA A 366 12.41 0.82 3.59
C ALA A 366 13.19 2.03 3.03
N LYS A 367 13.27 3.11 3.82
CA LYS A 367 14.08 4.31 3.51
C LYS A 367 15.47 4.23 4.15
N ASP A 368 15.59 3.52 5.27
CA ASP A 368 16.85 3.28 5.98
C ASP A 368 17.65 2.20 5.23
N ASP A 369 18.89 2.51 4.85
CA ASP A 369 19.75 1.63 4.05
C ASP A 369 20.04 0.30 4.73
N ALA A 370 20.23 0.29 6.06
CA ALA A 370 20.50 -0.93 6.80
C ALA A 370 19.27 -1.85 6.83
N VAL A 371 18.07 -1.26 6.97
CA VAL A 371 16.80 -2.00 6.85
C VAL A 371 16.58 -2.47 5.40
N PHE A 372 16.90 -1.63 4.41
CA PHE A 372 16.74 -1.95 3.00
C PHE A 372 17.60 -3.16 2.59
N GLN A 373 18.88 -3.18 2.96
CA GLN A 373 19.80 -4.30 2.67
C GLN A 373 19.31 -5.63 3.25
N ARG A 374 18.59 -5.60 4.38
CA ARG A 374 18.03 -6.77 5.07
C ARG A 374 16.58 -7.06 4.70
N THR A 375 16.10 -6.55 3.56
CA THR A 375 14.83 -7.01 2.99
C THR A 375 14.98 -8.40 2.39
N LEU A 376 13.91 -9.19 2.41
CA LEU A 376 13.93 -10.56 1.82
C LEU A 376 14.35 -10.54 0.34
N PHE A 377 13.99 -9.48 -0.39
CA PHE A 377 14.42 -9.32 -1.77
C PHE A 377 15.94 -9.21 -1.91
N ASN A 378 16.60 -8.37 -1.10
CA ASN A 378 18.04 -8.16 -1.16
C ASN A 378 18.81 -9.37 -0.59
N LEU A 379 18.31 -10.03 0.45
CA LEU A 379 18.95 -11.25 0.96
C LEU A 379 18.97 -12.38 -0.07
N ARG A 380 17.90 -12.55 -0.87
CA ARG A 380 17.89 -13.54 -1.97
C ARG A 380 18.98 -13.30 -3.01
N ALA A 381 19.36 -12.04 -3.24
CA ALA A 381 20.40 -11.71 -4.20
C ALA A 381 21.79 -12.18 -3.70
N ILE A 382 21.97 -12.20 -2.37
CA ILE A 382 23.21 -12.60 -1.70
C ILE A 382 23.27 -14.13 -1.55
N HIS A 383 22.18 -14.77 -1.13
CA HIS A 383 22.12 -16.20 -0.77
C HIS A 383 21.56 -17.09 -1.89
N ARG A 384 22.02 -16.95 -3.14
CA ARG A 384 21.52 -17.79 -4.25
C ARG A 384 21.84 -19.28 -4.04
N GLY A 385 20.90 -20.01 -3.44
CA GLY A 385 20.93 -21.45 -3.20
C GLY A 385 20.72 -22.33 -4.44
N LYS A 386 20.77 -23.65 -4.25
CA LYS A 386 20.84 -24.69 -5.30
C LYS A 386 19.60 -24.68 -6.23
N ALA A 387 19.75 -24.14 -7.44
CA ALA A 387 18.69 -23.90 -8.44
C ALA A 387 17.95 -25.13 -9.01
N ARG A 388 18.36 -26.36 -8.70
CA ARG A 388 17.99 -27.56 -9.47
C ARG A 388 16.48 -27.89 -9.46
N ARG A 389 15.78 -27.72 -8.33
CA ARG A 389 14.34 -28.03 -8.21
C ARG A 389 13.48 -26.97 -8.90
N ARG A 390 13.85 -25.70 -8.76
CA ARG A 390 13.19 -24.55 -9.40
C ARG A 390 13.31 -24.60 -10.93
N ASP A 391 14.46 -25.00 -11.45
CA ASP A 391 14.70 -25.12 -12.90
C ASP A 391 13.77 -26.13 -13.57
N GLN A 392 13.44 -27.23 -12.89
CA GLN A 392 12.52 -28.24 -13.42
C GLN A 392 11.10 -27.68 -13.63
N PHE A 393 10.55 -26.99 -12.63
CA PHE A 393 9.23 -26.37 -12.74
C PHE A 393 9.22 -25.19 -13.72
N GLN A 394 10.30 -24.41 -13.79
CA GLN A 394 10.43 -23.33 -14.77
C GLN A 394 10.41 -23.86 -16.21
N LYS A 395 11.16 -24.95 -16.51
CA LYS A 395 11.13 -25.59 -17.83
C LYS A 395 9.72 -26.06 -18.20
N ARG A 396 8.98 -26.64 -17.25
CA ARG A 396 7.60 -27.08 -17.48
C ARG A 396 6.65 -25.89 -17.70
N LEU A 397 6.84 -24.78 -16.99
CA LEU A 397 6.12 -23.54 -17.24
C LEU A 397 6.41 -22.96 -18.62
N ASP A 398 7.67 -22.98 -19.08
CA ASP A 398 8.07 -22.51 -20.41
C ASP A 398 7.52 -23.40 -21.54
N PHE A 399 7.37 -24.70 -21.28
CA PHE A 399 6.68 -25.63 -22.18
C PHE A 399 5.19 -25.29 -22.33
N LEU A 400 4.45 -25.13 -21.22
CA LEU A 400 3.04 -24.68 -21.25
C LEU A 400 2.91 -23.28 -21.86
N LYS A 401 3.88 -22.41 -21.54
CA LYS A 401 4.37 -21.26 -22.31
C LYS A 401 4.06 -21.33 -23.80
N SER A 402 4.81 -22.25 -24.38
CA SER A 402 4.88 -22.49 -25.82
C SER A 402 3.58 -23.11 -26.34
N GLN A 403 2.95 -24.01 -25.59
CA GLN A 403 1.65 -24.58 -25.95
C GLN A 403 0.55 -23.50 -26.04
N ALA A 404 0.41 -22.66 -25.01
CA ALA A 404 -0.55 -21.55 -25.03
C ALA A 404 -0.29 -20.59 -26.19
N LYS A 405 0.99 -20.27 -26.45
CA LYS A 405 1.39 -19.45 -27.59
C LYS A 405 0.96 -20.06 -28.92
N ILE A 406 1.20 -21.36 -29.13
CA ILE A 406 0.80 -22.05 -30.37
C ILE A 406 -0.72 -22.01 -30.52
N LEU A 407 -1.49 -22.36 -29.50
CA LEU A 407 -2.96 -22.35 -29.55
C LEU A 407 -3.50 -20.94 -29.88
N LEU A 408 -2.99 -19.91 -29.22
CA LEU A 408 -3.38 -18.52 -29.45
C LEU A 408 -2.98 -18.04 -30.84
N GLN A 409 -1.78 -18.37 -31.33
CA GLN A 409 -1.33 -17.98 -32.67
C GLN A 409 -2.03 -18.75 -33.79
N ARG A 410 -2.56 -19.95 -33.51
CA ARG A 410 -3.40 -20.69 -34.46
C ARG A 410 -4.81 -20.10 -34.56
N CYS A 411 -5.37 -19.63 -33.44
CA CYS A 411 -6.69 -18.98 -33.39
C CYS A 411 -6.68 -17.53 -33.86
N PHE A 412 -5.65 -16.79 -33.48
CA PHE A 412 -5.44 -15.39 -33.79
C PHE A 412 -4.09 -15.24 -34.50
N PRO A 413 -4.06 -15.56 -35.81
CA PRO A 413 -2.84 -15.55 -36.60
C PRO A 413 -2.12 -14.20 -36.54
N PRO A 414 -0.78 -14.20 -36.44
CA PRO A 414 0.00 -12.97 -36.46
C PRO A 414 -0.14 -12.24 -37.80
N PHE A 415 0.31 -10.99 -37.86
CA PHE A 415 0.23 -10.11 -39.05
C PHE A 415 0.71 -10.75 -40.35
N ARG A 416 1.66 -11.70 -40.29
CA ARG A 416 2.21 -12.36 -41.48
C ARG A 416 1.28 -13.43 -42.08
N GLN A 417 0.30 -13.93 -41.33
CA GLN A 417 -0.60 -15.02 -41.75
C GLN A 417 -2.05 -14.54 -41.89
N GLN A 418 -2.53 -13.68 -40.97
CA GLN A 418 -3.83 -13.00 -40.96
C GLN A 418 -5.11 -13.86 -40.93
N LEU A 419 -5.10 -15.10 -41.43
CA LEU A 419 -6.22 -16.06 -41.47
C LEU A 419 -5.81 -17.45 -40.94
N ILE A 420 -6.77 -18.27 -40.52
CA ILE A 420 -6.52 -19.62 -40.00
C ILE A 420 -6.16 -20.55 -41.16
N LEU A 421 -5.10 -21.37 -41.00
CA LEU A 421 -4.71 -22.33 -42.03
C LEU A 421 -5.77 -23.44 -42.20
N PRO A 422 -6.08 -23.88 -43.44
CA PRO A 422 -7.03 -24.96 -43.69
C PRO A 422 -6.68 -26.25 -42.94
N GLU A 423 -5.38 -26.57 -42.81
CA GLU A 423 -4.87 -27.73 -42.09
C GLU A 423 -5.34 -27.74 -40.63
N HIS A 424 -5.34 -26.58 -39.96
CA HIS A 424 -5.81 -26.48 -38.57
C HIS A 424 -7.31 -26.79 -38.44
N LEU A 425 -8.12 -26.35 -39.40
CA LEU A 425 -9.56 -26.64 -39.44
C LEU A 425 -9.80 -28.13 -39.72
N GLN A 426 -8.96 -28.75 -40.55
CA GLN A 426 -9.04 -30.18 -40.88
C GLN A 426 -8.65 -31.07 -39.70
N VAL A 427 -7.60 -30.71 -38.94
CA VAL A 427 -7.15 -31.47 -37.76
C VAL A 427 -8.24 -31.57 -36.70
N VAL A 428 -9.05 -30.52 -36.52
CA VAL A 428 -10.20 -30.48 -35.59
C VAL A 428 -11.48 -31.07 -36.22
N GLY A 429 -11.43 -31.47 -37.50
CA GLY A 429 -12.57 -32.08 -38.19
C GLY A 429 -13.67 -31.10 -38.61
N LEU A 430 -13.39 -29.79 -38.66
CA LEU A 430 -14.35 -28.79 -39.14
C LEU A 430 -14.52 -28.80 -40.67
N ILE A 431 -13.50 -29.28 -41.38
CA ILE A 431 -13.54 -29.55 -42.82
C ILE A 431 -12.96 -30.94 -43.11
N THR A 432 -13.42 -31.58 -44.18
CA THR A 432 -12.92 -32.90 -44.59
C THR A 432 -11.52 -32.81 -45.22
N LEU A 433 -10.82 -33.95 -45.30
CA LEU A 433 -9.52 -34.02 -45.99
C LEU A 433 -9.63 -33.57 -47.45
N ARG A 434 -10.72 -33.93 -48.15
CA ARG A 434 -10.99 -33.51 -49.53
C ARG A 434 -11.21 -32.00 -49.64
N GLN A 435 -11.97 -31.43 -48.71
CA GLN A 435 -12.22 -29.98 -48.66
C GLN A 435 -10.93 -29.20 -48.39
N CYS A 436 -10.10 -29.67 -47.46
CA CYS A 436 -8.78 -29.08 -47.19
C CYS A 436 -7.88 -29.15 -48.43
N ALA A 437 -7.76 -30.32 -49.05
CA ALA A 437 -6.97 -30.52 -50.26
C ALA A 437 -7.42 -29.58 -51.39
N SER A 438 -8.73 -29.35 -51.55
CA SER A 438 -9.29 -28.49 -52.61
C SER A 438 -8.81 -27.03 -52.57
N ILE A 439 -8.50 -26.50 -51.39
CA ILE A 439 -7.99 -25.13 -51.21
C ILE A 439 -6.46 -25.08 -51.28
N MET A 440 -5.80 -26.17 -50.90
CA MET A 440 -4.34 -26.23 -50.81
C MET A 440 -3.65 -26.44 -52.17
N VAL A 441 -4.38 -26.85 -53.22
CA VAL A 441 -3.83 -27.23 -54.56
C VAL A 441 -2.86 -26.19 -55.14
N ASN A 442 -3.11 -24.90 -54.91
CA ASN A 442 -2.33 -23.80 -55.50
C ASN A 442 -1.43 -23.07 -54.49
N TRP A 443 -1.25 -23.62 -53.28
CA TRP A 443 -0.41 -23.02 -52.25
C TRP A 443 0.93 -23.76 -52.12
N ASN A 444 2.03 -23.00 -52.13
CA ASN A 444 3.39 -23.54 -52.09
C ASN A 444 3.93 -23.81 -50.66
N GLY A 445 3.09 -23.69 -49.63
CA GLY A 445 3.45 -24.00 -48.25
C GLY A 445 4.30 -22.97 -47.50
N SER A 446 4.72 -21.87 -48.12
CA SER A 446 5.71 -20.97 -47.51
C SER A 446 5.07 -19.78 -46.78
N LEU A 447 4.99 -19.86 -45.44
CA LEU A 447 4.56 -18.76 -44.57
C LEU A 447 5.44 -17.49 -44.70
N ASN A 448 6.69 -17.64 -45.12
CA ASN A 448 7.61 -16.52 -45.37
C ASN A 448 7.19 -15.65 -46.57
N THR A 449 6.32 -16.16 -47.45
CA THR A 449 5.86 -15.47 -48.67
C THR A 449 4.54 -14.71 -48.49
N ILE A 450 3.87 -14.86 -47.35
CA ILE A 450 2.49 -14.37 -47.07
C ILE A 450 2.48 -12.97 -46.43
N ALA A 451 3.64 -12.37 -46.14
CA ALA A 451 3.81 -11.16 -45.33
C ALA A 451 2.79 -10.03 -45.60
N GLY A 452 1.70 -10.03 -44.84
CA GLY A 452 0.69 -8.96 -44.85
C GLY A 452 -0.34 -9.01 -45.99
N ASP A 453 -0.29 -10.02 -46.87
CA ASP A 453 -1.10 -10.10 -48.09
C ASP A 453 -2.04 -11.32 -48.04
N VAL A 454 -3.33 -11.07 -47.76
CA VAL A 454 -4.38 -12.10 -47.69
C VAL A 454 -4.46 -12.91 -48.99
N SER A 455 -4.18 -12.31 -50.16
CA SER A 455 -4.31 -13.00 -51.45
C SER A 455 -3.33 -14.18 -51.61
N ARG A 456 -2.25 -14.19 -50.84
CA ARG A 456 -1.23 -15.26 -50.82
C ARG A 456 -1.52 -16.35 -49.79
N HIS A 457 -2.52 -16.13 -48.93
CA HIS A 457 -3.01 -17.15 -48.01
C HIS A 457 -3.84 -18.20 -48.77
N PRO A 458 -3.86 -19.49 -48.37
CA PRO A 458 -4.69 -20.51 -49.02
C PRO A 458 -6.17 -20.09 -49.20
N PHE A 459 -6.75 -19.50 -48.15
CA PHE A 459 -8.13 -18.97 -48.20
C PHE A 459 -8.28 -17.64 -48.96
N GLY A 460 -7.19 -16.94 -49.29
CA GLY A 460 -7.23 -15.63 -49.93
C GLY A 460 -7.98 -15.63 -51.26
N PRO A 461 -7.55 -16.41 -52.27
CA PRO A 461 -8.24 -16.51 -53.55
C PRO A 461 -9.66 -17.06 -53.42
N TRP A 462 -9.91 -17.90 -52.42
CA TRP A 462 -11.23 -18.47 -52.16
C TRP A 462 -12.21 -17.42 -51.60
N LEU A 463 -11.77 -16.60 -50.64
CA LEU A 463 -12.56 -15.51 -50.05
C LEU A 463 -12.75 -14.33 -51.00
N GLY A 464 -11.77 -14.03 -51.85
CA GLY A 464 -11.86 -12.93 -52.81
C GLY A 464 -12.22 -11.59 -52.15
N ASN A 465 -13.32 -10.98 -52.58
CA ASN A 465 -13.79 -9.67 -52.08
C ASN A 465 -14.63 -9.75 -50.80
N GLU A 466 -14.74 -10.93 -50.17
CA GLU A 466 -15.56 -11.12 -48.96
C GLU A 466 -14.84 -10.72 -47.66
N THR A 467 -13.54 -10.37 -47.72
CA THR A 467 -12.76 -9.88 -46.58
C THR A 467 -12.88 -8.37 -46.39
N LEU A 468 -12.93 -7.92 -45.14
CA LEU A 468 -12.93 -6.53 -44.73
C LEU A 468 -11.80 -6.31 -43.73
N ALA A 469 -10.83 -5.46 -44.06
CA ALA A 469 -9.73 -5.16 -43.15
C ALA A 469 -10.22 -4.39 -41.91
N ILE A 470 -9.74 -4.80 -40.73
CA ILE A 470 -9.99 -4.11 -39.46
C ILE A 470 -8.80 -3.20 -39.18
N GLY A 471 -9.06 -1.91 -38.95
CA GLY A 471 -8.01 -0.96 -38.54
C GLY A 471 -7.51 -1.29 -37.12
N PRO A 472 -6.24 -0.97 -36.78
CA PRO A 472 -5.79 -1.11 -35.41
C PRO A 472 -6.62 -0.20 -34.50
N HIS A 473 -7.26 -0.78 -33.49
CA HIS A 473 -7.91 -0.01 -32.44
C HIS A 473 -6.87 0.85 -31.71
N GLN A 474 -6.94 2.16 -31.92
CA GLN A 474 -6.14 3.14 -31.19
C GLN A 474 -6.95 3.60 -29.99
N SER A 475 -6.34 3.63 -28.79
CA SER A 475 -6.95 4.31 -27.64
C SER A 475 -7.11 5.79 -27.99
N ILE A 476 -8.35 6.26 -28.14
CA ILE A 476 -8.61 7.65 -28.54
C ILE A 476 -8.35 8.56 -27.33
N HIS A 477 -7.41 9.47 -27.49
CA HIS A 477 -7.19 10.57 -26.57
C HIS A 477 -8.03 11.77 -26.98
N ALA A 478 -8.89 12.26 -26.09
CA ALA A 478 -9.54 13.55 -26.27
C ALA A 478 -8.56 14.67 -25.89
N PRO A 479 -8.09 15.52 -26.84
CA PRO A 479 -7.41 16.76 -26.48
C PRO A 479 -8.45 17.71 -25.89
N PHE A 480 -8.20 18.23 -24.69
CA PHE A 480 -8.99 19.34 -24.15
C PHE A 480 -8.35 20.66 -24.57
N ILE A 481 -9.15 21.55 -25.15
CA ILE A 481 -8.76 22.91 -25.54
C ILE A 481 -8.57 23.73 -24.26
N SER A 482 -7.40 24.36 -24.13
CA SER A 482 -7.04 25.26 -23.04
C SER A 482 -8.01 26.44 -22.95
N ASP A 483 -8.62 26.65 -21.78
CA ASP A 483 -9.04 27.99 -21.38
C ASP A 483 -8.08 28.48 -20.28
N ASN A 484 -7.59 29.70 -20.47
CA ASN A 484 -6.44 30.25 -19.76
C ASN A 484 -6.70 30.42 -18.26
N GLY A 485 -5.83 29.84 -17.41
CA GLY A 485 -5.79 30.20 -15.99
C GLY A 485 -5.00 29.24 -15.10
N ALA A 486 -3.79 29.66 -14.71
CA ALA A 486 -2.91 29.07 -13.70
C ALA A 486 -2.22 27.73 -14.06
N GLY A 487 -1.02 27.87 -14.61
CA GLY A 487 -0.09 26.79 -14.94
C GLY A 487 0.57 26.10 -13.74
N GLU A 488 1.17 24.97 -14.09
CA GLU A 488 2.14 24.14 -13.37
C GLU A 488 1.75 23.67 -11.96
N VAL A 489 1.02 22.55 -11.96
CA VAL A 489 1.04 21.62 -10.84
C VAL A 489 2.29 20.75 -10.96
N LEU A 490 3.36 21.22 -10.34
CA LEU A 490 4.39 20.34 -9.80
C LEU A 490 3.70 19.47 -8.75
N GLY A 491 3.34 18.25 -9.13
CA GLY A 491 2.89 17.23 -8.20
C GLY A 491 3.92 17.12 -7.08
N SER A 492 3.44 17.12 -5.84
CA SER A 492 4.23 16.74 -4.68
C SER A 492 5.00 15.46 -5.01
N GLU A 493 6.32 15.56 -5.07
CA GLU A 493 7.24 14.42 -5.07
C GLU A 493 7.23 13.73 -3.70
N GLU A 494 6.06 13.24 -3.30
CA GLU A 494 5.89 12.13 -2.36
C GLU A 494 5.41 10.89 -3.12
N GLY A 495 5.82 10.77 -4.40
CA GLY A 495 6.00 9.46 -4.99
C GLY A 495 7.11 8.77 -4.22
N GLU A 496 6.75 7.99 -3.21
CA GLU A 496 7.63 7.04 -2.51
C GLU A 496 8.58 6.42 -3.54
N HIS A 497 9.86 6.81 -3.50
CA HIS A 497 10.87 6.38 -4.46
C HIS A 497 10.89 4.85 -4.57
N ASN A 498 10.45 4.37 -5.74
CA ASN A 498 10.88 3.25 -6.57
C ASN A 498 11.60 2.00 -6.00
N SER A 499 11.44 1.62 -4.73
CA SER A 499 11.99 0.35 -4.23
C SER A 499 11.05 -0.84 -4.47
N SER A 500 9.73 -0.61 -4.41
CA SER A 500 8.72 -1.65 -4.67
C SER A 500 8.61 -2.04 -6.15
N THR A 501 9.05 -1.14 -7.03
CA THR A 501 9.08 -1.31 -8.48
C THR A 501 10.08 -2.38 -8.89
N ASN A 502 11.23 -2.53 -8.22
CA ASN A 502 12.22 -3.53 -8.61
C ASN A 502 11.78 -4.97 -8.30
N VAL A 503 11.20 -5.21 -7.12
CA VAL A 503 10.64 -6.53 -6.74
C VAL A 503 9.46 -6.91 -7.65
N ARG A 504 8.59 -5.95 -7.96
CA ARG A 504 7.42 -6.16 -8.82
C ARG A 504 7.81 -6.29 -10.30
N LYS A 505 8.79 -5.51 -10.78
CA LYS A 505 9.34 -5.63 -12.14
C LYS A 505 9.92 -7.01 -12.39
N GLU A 506 10.64 -7.61 -11.42
CA GLU A 506 11.14 -8.98 -11.57
C GLU A 506 9.99 -10.01 -11.65
N GLN A 507 8.94 -9.84 -10.84
CA GLN A 507 7.78 -10.75 -10.79
C GLN A 507 6.85 -10.64 -12.00
N LEU A 508 6.70 -9.43 -12.56
CA LEU A 508 5.83 -9.09 -13.69
C LEU A 508 6.57 -9.08 -15.04
N SER A 509 7.87 -9.44 -15.05
CA SER A 509 8.67 -9.50 -16.26
C SER A 509 8.24 -10.68 -17.14
N GLY A 510 7.69 -10.36 -18.31
CA GLY A 510 7.25 -11.35 -19.28
C GLY A 510 6.90 -10.66 -20.61
N LYS A 511 7.29 -11.29 -21.72
CA LYS A 511 6.81 -10.85 -23.04
C LYS A 511 5.39 -11.40 -23.24
N PRO A 512 4.37 -10.54 -23.43
CA PRO A 512 3.01 -11.00 -23.68
C PRO A 512 2.95 -11.75 -25.01
N ILE A 513 2.06 -12.73 -25.09
CA ILE A 513 1.63 -13.36 -26.34
C ILE A 513 0.54 -12.45 -26.93
N PRO A 514 0.82 -11.68 -27.99
CA PRO A 514 -0.17 -10.78 -28.55
C PRO A 514 -1.26 -11.56 -29.29
N ILE A 515 -2.49 -11.06 -29.20
CA ILE A 515 -3.62 -11.51 -30.00
C ILE A 515 -4.18 -10.33 -30.79
N SER A 516 -4.57 -10.57 -32.03
CA SER A 516 -5.13 -9.56 -32.93
C SER A 516 -5.98 -10.23 -34.01
N ARG A 517 -7.06 -9.59 -34.43
CA ARG A 517 -7.80 -9.95 -35.65
C ARG A 517 -7.54 -8.87 -36.71
N TRP A 518 -7.29 -9.31 -37.94
CA TRP A 518 -6.89 -8.41 -39.04
C TRP A 518 -8.03 -8.17 -40.03
N HIS A 519 -8.96 -9.12 -40.13
CA HIS A 519 -10.05 -9.10 -41.09
C HIS A 519 -11.34 -9.57 -40.44
N THR A 520 -12.45 -8.98 -40.85
CA THR A 520 -13.81 -9.51 -40.66
C THR A 520 -14.38 -9.92 -42.02
N MET A 521 -15.51 -10.63 -42.01
CA MET A 521 -16.14 -11.17 -43.23
C MET A 521 -17.42 -10.41 -43.56
N LYS A 522 -17.73 -10.29 -44.86
CA LYS A 522 -19.06 -9.83 -45.31
C LYS A 522 -20.11 -10.90 -45.00
N ILE A 523 -21.21 -10.47 -44.40
CA ILE A 523 -22.36 -11.33 -44.09
C ILE A 523 -23.52 -10.95 -45.03
N PRO A 524 -24.14 -11.91 -45.73
CA PRO A 524 -25.31 -11.64 -46.57
C PRO A 524 -26.50 -11.13 -45.76
N LYS A 525 -27.16 -10.05 -46.23
CA LYS A 525 -28.34 -9.43 -45.57
C LYS A 525 -29.55 -10.37 -45.38
N SER A 526 -29.57 -11.54 -46.01
CA SER A 526 -30.68 -12.50 -45.96
C SER A 526 -30.51 -13.60 -44.89
N ALA A 527 -29.45 -13.56 -44.08
CA ALA A 527 -28.99 -14.73 -43.30
C ALA A 527 -29.29 -14.69 -41.78
N ASP A 528 -29.95 -13.66 -41.26
CA ASP A 528 -29.93 -13.34 -39.82
C ASP A 528 -30.60 -14.37 -38.88
N ASN A 529 -31.49 -15.26 -39.37
CA ASN A 529 -32.20 -16.23 -38.51
C ASN A 529 -31.90 -17.71 -38.77
N ASN A 530 -31.10 -18.09 -39.79
CA ASN A 530 -30.85 -19.52 -40.10
C ASN A 530 -29.45 -19.82 -40.74
N SER A 531 -28.48 -18.93 -40.57
CA SER A 531 -27.15 -18.99 -41.19
C SER A 531 -26.39 -20.28 -40.87
N GLU A 532 -26.40 -20.75 -39.63
CA GLU A 532 -25.67 -21.96 -39.21
C GLU A 532 -26.18 -23.23 -39.92
N ALA A 533 -27.49 -23.42 -39.99
CA ALA A 533 -28.07 -24.60 -40.65
C ALA A 533 -27.73 -24.64 -42.15
N VAL A 534 -27.67 -23.47 -42.78
CA VAL A 534 -27.24 -23.31 -44.19
C VAL A 534 -25.77 -23.68 -44.35
N VAL A 535 -24.88 -23.17 -43.49
CA VAL A 535 -23.44 -23.51 -43.55
C VAL A 535 -23.21 -25.01 -43.34
N ARG A 536 -23.89 -25.63 -42.37
CA ARG A 536 -23.79 -27.08 -42.12
C ARG A 536 -24.22 -27.91 -43.34
N LYS A 537 -25.32 -27.53 -43.99
CA LYS A 537 -25.78 -28.20 -45.23
C LYS A 537 -24.78 -28.02 -46.37
N LEU A 538 -24.20 -26.82 -46.52
CA LEU A 538 -23.19 -26.56 -47.55
C LEU A 538 -21.94 -27.42 -47.35
N LEU A 539 -21.42 -27.48 -46.11
CA LEU A 539 -20.27 -28.30 -45.74
C LEU A 539 -20.52 -29.81 -45.89
N ALA A 540 -21.75 -30.28 -45.63
CA ALA A 540 -22.11 -31.69 -45.77
C ALA A 540 -22.30 -32.14 -47.23
N ASN A 541 -22.82 -31.25 -48.09
CA ASN A 541 -23.25 -31.61 -49.45
C ASN A 541 -22.17 -31.43 -50.53
N HIS A 542 -20.99 -30.88 -50.21
CA HIS A 542 -19.93 -30.65 -51.19
C HIS A 542 -18.55 -31.11 -50.72
N ASP A 543 -17.86 -31.85 -51.58
CA ASP A 543 -16.50 -32.33 -51.35
C ASP A 543 -15.41 -31.26 -51.54
N SER A 544 -15.72 -30.18 -52.29
CA SER A 544 -14.81 -29.07 -52.58
C SER A 544 -15.40 -27.74 -52.10
N LEU A 545 -14.58 -26.93 -51.41
CA LEU A 545 -15.00 -25.63 -50.88
C LEU A 545 -15.23 -24.62 -52.02
N TRP A 546 -14.66 -24.84 -53.21
CA TRP A 546 -14.86 -23.99 -54.39
C TRP A 546 -16.28 -24.06 -54.97
N ASN A 547 -17.01 -25.15 -54.67
CA ASN A 547 -18.39 -25.33 -55.13
C ASN A 547 -19.38 -24.41 -54.40
N PHE A 548 -18.94 -23.71 -53.34
CA PHE A 548 -19.79 -22.75 -52.64
C PHE A 548 -19.93 -21.46 -53.45
N PRO A 549 -21.17 -20.91 -53.54
CA PRO A 549 -21.38 -19.61 -54.15
C PRO A 549 -20.51 -18.53 -53.46
N PRO A 550 -19.84 -17.63 -54.21
CA PRO A 550 -18.90 -16.67 -53.65
C PRO A 550 -19.43 -15.86 -52.46
N HIS A 551 -20.68 -15.40 -52.55
CA HIS A 551 -21.34 -14.60 -51.51
C HIS A 551 -21.60 -15.34 -50.19
N TYR A 552 -21.47 -16.67 -50.14
CA TYR A 552 -21.58 -17.45 -48.90
C TYR A 552 -20.21 -17.76 -48.25
N ARG A 553 -19.09 -17.55 -48.96
CA ARG A 553 -17.76 -18.00 -48.49
C ARG A 553 -17.29 -17.25 -47.24
N GLY A 554 -17.54 -15.94 -47.15
CA GLY A 554 -17.26 -15.15 -45.95
C GLY A 554 -18.01 -15.67 -44.71
N MET A 555 -19.31 -15.94 -44.86
CA MET A 555 -20.16 -16.52 -43.81
C MET A 555 -19.69 -17.92 -43.38
N VAL A 556 -19.32 -18.78 -44.35
CA VAL A 556 -18.79 -20.12 -44.05
C VAL A 556 -17.46 -20.03 -43.31
N TYR A 557 -16.54 -19.17 -43.73
CA TYR A 557 -15.27 -18.98 -43.03
C TYR A 557 -15.48 -18.47 -41.61
N GLN A 558 -16.34 -17.46 -41.42
CA GLN A 558 -16.64 -16.93 -40.09
C GLN A 558 -17.24 -18.00 -39.17
N TYR A 559 -18.11 -18.88 -39.68
CA TYR A 559 -18.61 -20.03 -38.94
C TYR A 559 -17.49 -21.01 -38.57
N LEU A 560 -16.61 -21.36 -39.50
CA LEU A 560 -15.48 -22.25 -39.25
C LEU A 560 -14.51 -21.65 -38.21
N GLU A 561 -14.22 -20.36 -38.33
CA GLU A 561 -13.39 -19.60 -37.38
C GLU A 561 -14.00 -19.61 -35.97
N GLN A 562 -15.28 -19.26 -35.83
CA GLN A 562 -15.97 -19.27 -34.53
C GLN A 562 -15.96 -20.66 -33.89
N ARG A 563 -16.18 -21.72 -34.67
CA ARG A 563 -16.13 -23.11 -34.19
C ARG A 563 -14.71 -23.53 -33.80
N TYR A 564 -13.70 -23.11 -34.56
CA TYR A 564 -12.31 -23.39 -34.24
C TYR A 564 -11.88 -22.67 -32.94
N ILE A 565 -12.25 -21.40 -32.77
CA ILE A 565 -11.96 -20.66 -31.55
C ILE A 565 -12.67 -21.30 -30.35
N ALA A 566 -13.94 -21.70 -30.50
CA ALA A 566 -14.66 -22.42 -29.45
C ALA A 566 -13.97 -23.74 -29.05
N SER A 567 -13.48 -24.53 -30.02
CA SER A 567 -12.71 -25.75 -29.72
C SER A 567 -11.38 -25.45 -29.01
N THR A 568 -10.66 -24.42 -29.45
CA THR A 568 -9.37 -24.05 -28.85
C THR A 568 -9.55 -23.43 -27.46
N ARG A 569 -10.67 -22.79 -27.16
CA ARG A 569 -10.99 -22.30 -25.80
C ARG A 569 -10.93 -23.42 -24.77
N LEU A 570 -11.46 -24.62 -25.08
CA LEU A 570 -11.40 -25.78 -24.18
C LEU A 570 -9.96 -26.25 -23.96
N ALA A 571 -9.17 -26.33 -25.03
CA ALA A 571 -7.74 -26.64 -24.97
C ALA A 571 -6.97 -25.61 -24.11
N LEU A 572 -7.24 -24.32 -24.32
CA LEU A 572 -6.58 -23.23 -23.60
C LEU A 572 -6.95 -23.22 -22.11
N THR A 573 -8.22 -23.54 -21.77
CA THR A 573 -8.70 -23.69 -20.38
C THR A 573 -7.85 -24.72 -19.63
N ARG A 574 -7.65 -25.92 -20.22
CA ARG A 574 -6.82 -26.98 -19.63
C ARG A 574 -5.34 -26.56 -19.48
N VAL A 575 -4.82 -25.79 -20.44
CA VAL A 575 -3.44 -25.27 -20.35
C VAL A 575 -3.32 -24.25 -19.21
N PHE A 576 -4.30 -23.35 -19.05
CA PHE A 576 -4.33 -22.38 -17.95
C PHE A 576 -4.49 -23.05 -16.58
N GLU A 577 -5.31 -24.10 -16.46
CA GLU A 577 -5.38 -24.93 -15.25
C GLU A 577 -4.00 -25.49 -14.85
N ARG A 578 -3.31 -26.12 -15.81
CA ARG A 578 -1.95 -26.67 -15.58
C ARG A 578 -0.93 -25.58 -15.24
N ILE A 579 -1.04 -24.39 -15.84
CA ILE A 579 -0.19 -23.25 -15.49
C ILE A 579 -0.42 -22.86 -14.03
N ASN A 580 -1.68 -22.73 -13.62
CA ASN A 580 -2.04 -22.39 -12.24
C ASN A 580 -1.45 -23.40 -11.25
N ASP A 581 -1.53 -24.70 -11.54
CA ASP A 581 -0.91 -25.76 -10.72
C ASP A 581 0.60 -25.61 -10.59
N ILE A 582 1.31 -25.42 -11.70
CA ILE A 582 2.78 -25.25 -11.69
C ILE A 582 3.18 -23.98 -10.94
N THR A 583 2.44 -22.89 -11.10
CA THR A 583 2.75 -21.63 -10.39
C THR A 583 2.52 -21.75 -8.88
N ARG A 584 1.57 -22.59 -8.44
CA ARG A 584 1.42 -22.94 -7.01
C ARG A 584 2.62 -23.73 -6.49
N GLU A 585 3.11 -24.73 -7.23
CA GLU A 585 4.33 -25.45 -6.86
C GLU A 585 5.57 -24.53 -6.84
N LEU A 586 5.71 -23.64 -7.83
CA LEU A 586 6.78 -22.64 -7.84
C LEU A 586 6.71 -21.71 -6.62
N LYS A 587 5.51 -21.38 -6.13
CA LYS A 587 5.33 -20.61 -4.90
C LYS A 587 5.78 -21.39 -3.66
N VAL A 588 5.48 -22.69 -3.57
CA VAL A 588 5.96 -23.57 -2.48
C VAL A 588 7.48 -23.62 -2.46
N VAL A 589 8.11 -23.94 -3.60
CA VAL A 589 9.58 -24.01 -3.72
C VAL A 589 10.22 -22.67 -3.35
N ARG A 590 9.64 -21.56 -3.81
CA ARG A 590 10.12 -20.22 -3.47
C ARG A 590 10.09 -19.94 -1.98
N TRP A 591 9.01 -20.32 -1.28
CA TRP A 591 8.93 -20.11 0.17
C TRP A 591 9.91 -21.00 0.94
N GLN A 592 10.23 -22.20 0.44
CA GLN A 592 11.30 -23.03 1.00
C GLN A 592 12.66 -22.32 0.87
N GLU A 593 13.01 -21.85 -0.34
CA GLU A 593 14.24 -21.07 -0.59
C GLU A 593 14.32 -19.82 0.30
N ASP A 594 13.17 -19.15 0.53
CA ASP A 594 13.08 -17.98 1.40
C ASP A 594 13.39 -18.31 2.87
N ILE A 595 12.90 -19.43 3.38
CA ILE A 595 13.14 -19.85 4.77
C ILE A 595 14.61 -20.19 4.97
N GLU A 596 15.20 -20.96 4.04
CA GLU A 596 16.63 -21.28 4.05
C GLU A 596 17.47 -19.99 4.07
N THR A 597 17.14 -19.03 3.20
CA THR A 597 17.81 -17.72 3.15
C THR A 597 17.69 -16.96 4.49
N ILE A 598 16.52 -16.99 5.13
CA ILE A 598 16.31 -16.31 6.41
C ILE A 598 17.11 -16.99 7.52
N GLN A 599 17.12 -18.33 7.57
CA GLN A 599 17.89 -19.10 8.55
C GLN A 599 19.39 -18.87 8.39
N GLU A 600 19.92 -18.91 7.16
CA GLU A 600 21.33 -18.64 6.86
C GLU A 600 21.76 -17.22 7.23
N SER A 601 20.85 -16.24 7.15
CA SER A 601 21.14 -14.86 7.54
C SER A 601 21.30 -14.66 9.06
N GLY A 602 20.98 -15.68 9.86
CA GLY A 602 20.99 -15.61 11.32
C GLY A 602 20.00 -14.59 11.90
N ALA A 603 18.91 -14.31 11.18
CA ALA A 603 17.92 -13.33 11.59
C ALA A 603 17.14 -13.80 12.84
N ARG A 604 17.23 -13.03 13.92
CA ARG A 604 16.52 -13.28 15.19
C ARG A 604 15.19 -12.54 15.30
N ILE A 605 14.97 -11.57 14.41
CA ILE A 605 13.76 -10.75 14.36
C ILE A 605 13.16 -10.78 12.95
N ILE A 606 11.85 -10.96 12.86
CA ILE A 606 11.07 -10.77 11.64
C ILE A 606 10.25 -9.49 11.75
N GLY A 607 10.60 -8.48 10.95
CA GLY A 607 9.89 -7.20 10.89
C GLY A 607 8.97 -7.09 9.69
N CYS A 608 7.67 -6.91 9.93
CA CYS A 608 6.67 -6.76 8.86
C CYS A 608 5.52 -5.86 9.26
N THR A 609 4.84 -5.22 8.30
CA THR A 609 3.56 -4.55 8.63
C THR A 609 2.49 -5.58 8.94
N THR A 610 1.37 -5.20 9.54
CA THR A 610 0.24 -6.11 9.82
C THR A 610 -0.35 -6.73 8.55
N THR A 611 -0.31 -6.02 7.42
CA THR A 611 -0.63 -6.57 6.09
C THR A 611 0.44 -7.57 5.63
N GLY A 612 1.72 -7.29 5.91
CA GLY A 612 2.81 -8.24 5.67
C GLY A 612 2.66 -9.51 6.52
N LEU A 613 2.22 -9.39 7.77
CA LEU A 613 2.03 -10.49 8.69
C LEU A 613 1.03 -11.53 8.15
N THR A 614 -0.06 -11.07 7.52
CA THR A 614 -1.06 -11.96 6.89
C THR A 614 -0.64 -12.40 5.50
N LYS A 615 -0.02 -11.52 4.69
CA LYS A 615 0.49 -11.86 3.35
C LYS A 615 1.56 -12.96 3.38
N TYR A 616 2.48 -12.89 4.34
CA TYR A 616 3.57 -13.83 4.53
C TYR A 616 3.24 -14.87 5.61
N ARG A 617 1.97 -15.07 5.97
CA ARG A 617 1.54 -15.95 7.08
C ARG A 617 2.17 -17.33 7.01
N GLY A 618 2.15 -17.99 5.85
CA GLY A 618 2.71 -19.35 5.73
C GLY A 618 4.22 -19.41 5.88
N LEU A 619 4.94 -18.40 5.38
CA LEU A 619 6.38 -18.24 5.60
C LEU A 619 6.67 -18.05 7.10
N ILE A 620 5.90 -17.17 7.75
CA ILE A 620 6.08 -16.85 9.18
C ILE A 620 5.71 -18.04 10.07
N ALA A 621 4.61 -18.74 9.78
CA ALA A 621 4.18 -19.93 10.50
C ALA A 621 5.24 -21.05 10.42
N ALA A 622 5.88 -21.22 9.26
CA ALA A 622 6.93 -22.22 9.08
C ALA A 622 8.18 -21.92 9.93
N MET A 623 8.45 -20.65 10.24
CA MET A 623 9.55 -20.26 11.15
C MET A 623 9.23 -20.45 12.64
N GLN A 624 8.04 -20.97 12.98
CA GLN A 624 7.60 -21.34 14.34
C GLN A 624 7.87 -20.27 15.43
N PRO A 625 7.46 -19.01 15.21
CA PRO A 625 7.69 -17.93 16.17
C PRO A 625 6.95 -18.20 17.48
N ARG A 626 7.60 -17.86 18.60
CA ARG A 626 7.04 -17.97 19.96
C ARG A 626 6.54 -16.65 20.52
N VAL A 627 7.10 -15.54 20.05
CA VAL A 627 6.80 -14.20 20.56
C VAL A 627 6.38 -13.30 19.41
N MET A 628 5.27 -12.60 19.60
CA MET A 628 4.78 -11.56 18.69
C MET A 628 4.58 -10.25 19.45
N MET A 629 5.24 -9.20 18.98
CA MET A 629 5.06 -7.84 19.47
C MET A 629 4.41 -6.97 18.38
N ILE A 630 3.29 -6.34 18.72
CA ILE A 630 2.53 -5.44 17.84
C ILE A 630 2.61 -4.03 18.41
N GLU A 631 3.31 -3.16 17.71
CA GLU A 631 3.39 -1.72 18.00
C GLU A 631 2.31 -0.95 17.25
N GLU A 632 1.82 0.13 17.86
CA GLU A 632 0.60 0.84 17.43
C GLU A 632 -0.60 -0.13 17.23
N ALA A 633 -0.74 -1.12 18.13
CA ALA A 633 -1.79 -2.13 18.10
C ALA A 633 -3.21 -1.53 18.13
N ALA A 634 -3.36 -0.34 18.70
CA ALA A 634 -4.60 0.41 18.74
C ALA A 634 -5.10 0.87 17.37
N GLU A 635 -4.18 1.07 16.39
CA GLU A 635 -4.49 1.48 15.01
C GLU A 635 -4.72 0.26 14.09
N THR A 636 -4.47 -0.95 14.59
CA THR A 636 -4.54 -2.19 13.81
C THR A 636 -5.93 -2.82 13.87
N ARG A 637 -6.49 -3.21 12.72
CA ARG A 637 -7.75 -3.96 12.65
C ARG A 637 -7.63 -5.30 13.40
N GLU A 638 -8.66 -5.62 14.17
CA GLU A 638 -8.72 -6.85 14.97
C GLU A 638 -8.51 -8.13 14.13
N ALA A 639 -9.12 -8.17 12.95
CA ALA A 639 -8.99 -9.28 12.01
C ALA A 639 -7.54 -9.54 11.59
N ASN A 640 -6.70 -8.49 11.48
CA ASN A 640 -5.31 -8.65 11.06
C ASN A 640 -4.48 -9.38 12.12
N ILE A 641 -4.73 -9.11 13.41
CA ILE A 641 -4.04 -9.78 14.51
C ILE A 641 -4.56 -11.21 14.66
N THR A 642 -5.89 -11.39 14.64
CA THR A 642 -6.52 -12.71 14.83
C THR A 642 -6.21 -13.69 13.70
N ALA A 643 -6.05 -13.21 12.46
CA ALA A 643 -5.59 -14.01 11.32
C ALA A 643 -4.17 -14.59 11.49
N ALA A 644 -3.36 -13.98 12.37
CA ALA A 644 -1.96 -14.33 12.62
C ALA A 644 -1.72 -14.97 13.99
N LEU A 645 -2.76 -15.49 14.64
CA LEU A 645 -2.61 -16.28 15.87
C LEU A 645 -2.07 -17.68 15.54
N PHE A 646 -0.74 -17.80 15.46
CA PHE A 646 -0.08 -19.08 15.17
C PHE A 646 -0.18 -20.03 16.38
N PRO A 647 -0.22 -21.37 16.16
CA PRO A 647 -0.21 -22.37 17.22
C PRO A 647 1.02 -22.32 18.12
N THR A 648 2.16 -21.90 17.56
CA THR A 648 3.46 -21.86 18.25
C THR A 648 3.64 -20.65 19.16
N LEU A 649 2.75 -19.65 19.07
CA LEU A 649 2.86 -18.44 19.89
C LEU A 649 2.65 -18.78 21.37
N GLN A 650 3.56 -18.30 22.19
CA GLN A 650 3.51 -18.38 23.65
C GLN A 650 3.37 -17.01 24.31
N GLN A 651 3.76 -15.93 23.59
CA GLN A 651 3.65 -14.56 24.06
C GLN A 651 3.14 -13.62 22.97
N MET A 652 2.18 -12.76 23.34
CA MET A 652 1.65 -11.67 22.52
C MET A 652 1.69 -10.35 23.31
N ILE A 653 2.42 -9.37 22.77
CA ILE A 653 2.61 -8.05 23.37
C ILE A 653 1.93 -7.01 22.50
N LEU A 654 0.90 -6.35 23.02
CA LEU A 654 0.13 -5.30 22.34
C LEU A 654 0.51 -3.94 22.92
N VAL A 655 1.20 -3.11 22.15
CA VAL A 655 1.62 -1.76 22.55
C VAL A 655 0.87 -0.75 21.70
N GLY A 656 0.23 0.24 22.32
CA GLY A 656 -0.52 1.23 21.55
C GLY A 656 -1.20 2.28 22.42
N ASP A 657 -2.05 3.09 21.77
CA ASP A 657 -2.86 4.12 22.42
C ASP A 657 -4.26 4.18 21.80
N HIS A 658 -5.25 3.60 22.47
CA HIS A 658 -6.64 3.54 21.98
C HIS A 658 -7.37 4.89 21.95
N MET A 659 -6.77 5.94 22.53
CA MET A 659 -7.26 7.32 22.48
C MET A 659 -6.72 8.09 21.25
N GLN A 660 -5.68 7.58 20.57
CA GLN A 660 -5.19 8.12 19.30
C GLN A 660 -5.90 7.46 18.10
N LEU A 661 -5.32 7.54 16.90
CA LEU A 661 -5.93 7.02 15.67
C LEU A 661 -6.27 5.54 15.80
N ALA A 662 -7.37 5.19 15.16
CA ALA A 662 -7.96 3.87 15.19
C ALA A 662 -7.99 3.25 13.80
N PRO A 663 -8.32 1.96 13.69
CA PRO A 663 -8.37 1.30 12.40
C PRO A 663 -9.38 1.98 11.47
N HIS A 664 -8.95 2.25 10.24
CA HIS A 664 -9.81 2.79 9.20
C HIS A 664 -10.78 1.71 8.70
N ALA A 665 -12.01 2.10 8.36
CA ALA A 665 -13.00 1.27 7.69
C ALA A 665 -13.41 1.95 6.37
N ASP A 666 -13.26 1.24 5.25
CA ASP A 666 -13.50 1.79 3.91
C ASP A 666 -15.00 1.99 3.66
N VAL A 667 -15.83 1.13 4.28
CA VAL A 667 -17.28 1.23 4.27
C VAL A 667 -17.76 1.81 5.60
N LEU A 668 -18.29 3.03 5.55
CA LEU A 668 -18.70 3.79 6.74
C LEU A 668 -19.69 3.03 7.63
N GLU A 669 -20.62 2.25 7.06
CA GLU A 669 -21.60 1.49 7.83
C GLU A 669 -20.94 0.44 8.75
N LEU A 670 -19.80 -0.12 8.33
CA LEU A 670 -19.06 -1.14 9.09
C LEU A 670 -18.30 -0.53 10.28
N SER A 671 -18.09 0.79 10.30
CA SER A 671 -17.49 1.49 11.44
C SER A 671 -18.43 1.69 12.64
N LYS A 672 -19.73 1.37 12.47
CA LYS A 672 -20.78 1.58 13.48
C LYS A 672 -21.21 0.25 14.11
N PRO A 673 -21.88 0.29 15.28
CA PRO A 673 -22.54 -0.90 15.82
C PRO A 673 -23.55 -1.46 14.79
N PRO A 674 -23.67 -2.80 14.68
CA PRO A 674 -23.04 -3.84 15.51
C PRO A 674 -21.65 -4.31 15.04
N PHE A 675 -21.10 -3.75 13.95
CA PHE A 675 -19.88 -4.24 13.27
C PHE A 675 -18.58 -3.71 13.86
N ASN A 676 -18.52 -2.43 14.26
CA ASN A 676 -17.38 -1.83 14.98
C ASN A 676 -16.00 -2.15 14.37
N LEU A 677 -15.85 -2.08 13.04
CA LEU A 677 -14.60 -2.43 12.34
C LEU A 677 -13.43 -1.47 12.67
N ASN A 678 -13.76 -0.28 13.18
CA ASN A 678 -12.84 0.73 13.70
C ASN A 678 -12.46 0.53 15.19
N VAL A 679 -12.78 -0.62 15.78
CA VAL A 679 -12.34 -1.03 17.11
C VAL A 679 -11.25 -2.09 16.97
N SER A 680 -10.06 -1.80 17.48
CA SER A 680 -8.93 -2.74 17.46
C SER A 680 -9.09 -3.84 18.51
N LEU A 681 -8.35 -4.94 18.33
CA LEU A 681 -8.27 -6.00 19.34
C LEU A 681 -7.76 -5.44 20.69
N PHE A 682 -6.79 -4.50 20.62
CA PHE A 682 -6.28 -3.78 21.78
C PHE A 682 -7.42 -3.11 22.56
N GLN A 683 -8.19 -2.24 21.89
CA GLN A 683 -9.27 -1.49 22.54
C GLN A 683 -10.33 -2.45 23.09
N ARG A 684 -10.69 -3.48 22.32
CA ARG A 684 -11.71 -4.44 22.73
C ARG A 684 -11.33 -5.24 23.97
N LEU A 685 -10.08 -5.66 24.08
CA LEU A 685 -9.61 -6.39 25.27
C LEU A 685 -9.64 -5.48 26.51
N VAL A 686 -9.23 -4.21 26.37
CA VAL A 686 -9.32 -3.21 27.45
C VAL A 686 -10.78 -3.00 27.88
N GLU A 687 -11.69 -2.78 26.93
CA GLU A 687 -13.13 -2.59 27.20
C GLU A 687 -13.80 -3.82 27.84
N ARG A 688 -13.25 -5.02 27.62
CA ARG A 688 -13.69 -6.27 28.26
C ARG A 688 -13.11 -6.47 29.67
N GLY A 689 -12.35 -5.50 30.19
CA GLY A 689 -11.76 -5.57 31.53
C GLY A 689 -10.51 -6.44 31.61
N MET A 690 -9.83 -6.73 30.49
CA MET A 690 -8.53 -7.38 30.54
C MET A 690 -7.52 -6.45 31.24
N GLU A 691 -6.66 -7.05 32.06
CA GLU A 691 -5.58 -6.32 32.73
C GLU A 691 -4.64 -5.68 31.69
N TYR A 692 -4.32 -4.40 31.89
CA TYR A 692 -3.39 -3.65 31.05
C TYR A 692 -2.53 -2.72 31.92
N SER A 693 -1.33 -2.41 31.45
CA SER A 693 -0.43 -1.45 32.09
C SER A 693 -0.47 -0.13 31.32
N SER A 694 -0.50 1.01 32.03
CA SER A 694 -0.42 2.34 31.41
C SER A 694 0.89 3.03 31.77
N LEU A 695 1.60 3.52 30.76
CA LEU A 695 2.73 4.43 30.95
C LEU A 695 2.22 5.80 31.40
N GLN A 696 2.92 6.45 32.33
CA GLN A 696 2.39 7.65 33.01
C GLN A 696 3.29 8.88 32.88
N ILE A 697 4.59 8.72 32.68
CA ILE A 697 5.53 9.85 32.66
C ILE A 697 5.83 10.28 31.22
N GLN A 698 5.45 11.49 30.84
CA GLN A 698 5.73 12.06 29.52
C GLN A 698 7.01 12.91 29.50
N ARG A 699 7.77 12.80 28.41
CA ARG A 699 9.11 13.42 28.24
C ARG A 699 9.20 14.31 27.00
N ARG A 700 8.08 14.59 26.35
CA ARG A 700 8.00 15.26 25.05
C ARG A 700 7.57 16.72 25.20
N MET A 701 6.34 16.91 25.68
CA MET A 701 5.59 18.16 25.58
C MET A 701 5.91 19.05 26.76
N ALA A 702 6.00 20.36 26.53
CA ALA A 702 5.95 21.34 27.61
C ALA A 702 4.65 21.17 28.44
N PRO A 703 4.68 21.43 29.77
CA PRO A 703 3.52 21.26 30.64
C PRO A 703 2.24 21.97 30.19
N GLU A 704 2.38 23.15 29.57
CA GLU A 704 1.28 23.94 29.01
C GLU A 704 0.58 23.23 27.85
N ILE A 705 1.35 22.57 26.98
CA ILE A 705 0.83 21.79 25.86
C ILE A 705 0.14 20.53 26.40
N ARG A 706 0.81 19.79 27.30
CA ARG A 706 0.25 18.57 27.92
C ARG A 706 -1.07 18.86 28.63
N ARG A 707 -1.23 20.04 29.25
CA ARG A 707 -2.46 20.47 29.91
C ARG A 707 -3.68 20.40 28.99
N LEU A 708 -3.53 20.68 27.70
CA LEU A 708 -4.63 20.59 26.73
C LEU A 708 -5.22 19.17 26.65
N LEU A 709 -4.37 18.15 26.85
CA LEU A 709 -4.72 16.73 26.77
C LEU A 709 -5.22 16.12 28.09
N SER A 710 -5.14 16.85 29.21
CA SER A 710 -5.44 16.33 30.55
C SER A 710 -6.86 15.74 30.73
N GLY A 711 -7.83 16.23 29.95
CA GLY A 711 -9.20 15.68 29.97
C GLY A 711 -9.30 14.26 29.39
N TRP A 712 -8.34 13.86 28.55
CA TRP A 712 -8.29 12.54 27.92
C TRP A 712 -7.25 11.62 28.56
N TYR A 713 -6.22 12.19 29.20
CA TYR A 713 -5.18 11.44 29.92
C TYR A 713 -5.00 11.98 31.35
N PRO A 714 -5.88 11.60 32.30
CA PRO A 714 -5.85 12.15 33.65
C PRO A 714 -4.62 11.71 34.47
N LEU A 715 -4.02 10.56 34.14
CA LEU A 715 -2.85 10.00 34.84
C LEU A 715 -1.50 10.42 34.22
N LEU A 716 -1.50 11.29 33.21
CA LEU A 716 -0.28 11.70 32.51
C LEU A 716 0.46 12.80 33.29
N VAL A 717 1.71 12.52 33.68
CA VAL A 717 2.55 13.39 34.48
C VAL A 717 3.79 13.82 33.69
N ASP A 718 4.26 15.05 33.91
CA ASP A 718 5.43 15.60 33.23
C ASP A 718 6.74 15.17 33.91
N HIS A 719 7.70 14.70 33.13
CA HIS A 719 9.07 14.56 33.61
C HIS A 719 9.78 15.93 33.70
N ASP A 720 10.74 16.06 34.61
CA ASP A 720 11.47 17.32 34.83
C ASP A 720 12.17 17.88 33.58
N CYS A 721 12.61 16.99 32.67
CA CYS A 721 13.23 17.41 31.40
C CYS A 721 12.30 18.26 30.51
N THR A 722 10.99 18.19 30.69
CA THR A 722 10.02 18.98 29.92
C THR A 722 9.88 20.41 30.45
N ARG A 723 10.27 20.66 31.71
CA ARG A 723 10.26 21.99 32.34
C ARG A 723 11.53 22.78 32.01
N ALA A 724 12.63 22.07 31.76
CA ALA A 724 13.94 22.65 31.48
C ALA A 724 14.17 23.05 30.00
N GLN A 725 13.12 23.09 29.17
CA GLN A 725 13.26 23.41 27.75
C GLN A 725 13.36 24.91 27.52
N ASP A 726 14.23 25.36 26.61
CA ASP A 726 14.34 26.79 26.28
C ASP A 726 13.10 27.32 25.54
N ALA A 727 12.82 28.62 25.70
CA ALA A 727 11.82 29.34 24.91
C ALA A 727 12.16 29.31 23.41
N VAL A 728 11.17 29.30 22.53
CA VAL A 728 11.42 29.32 21.07
C VAL A 728 11.79 30.75 20.65
N PRO A 729 12.92 30.95 19.95
CA PRO A 729 13.32 32.27 19.49
C PRO A 729 12.22 32.96 18.68
N GLY A 730 12.02 34.25 18.95
CA GLY A 730 11.01 35.06 18.29
C GLY A 730 9.58 34.92 18.84
N MET A 731 9.33 34.07 19.84
CA MET A 731 7.98 33.82 20.43
C MET A 731 7.86 34.14 21.93
N GLY A 732 8.93 34.66 22.54
CA GLY A 732 8.95 34.98 23.97
C GLY A 732 8.77 33.74 24.85
N SER A 733 8.14 33.87 26.00
CA SER A 733 7.90 32.76 26.94
C SER A 733 6.69 31.87 26.57
N ARG A 734 6.00 32.14 25.46
CA ARG A 734 4.78 31.43 25.09
C ARG A 734 5.07 30.01 24.58
N ARG A 735 4.29 29.04 25.07
CA ARG A 735 4.36 27.62 24.66
C ARG A 735 3.15 27.18 23.83
N VAL A 736 2.03 27.88 23.99
CA VAL A 736 0.77 27.61 23.30
C VAL A 736 0.21 28.95 22.83
N LEU A 737 -0.27 28.99 21.59
CA LEU A 737 -0.97 30.12 21.00
C LEU A 737 -2.12 29.61 20.14
N TRP A 738 -3.30 30.19 20.30
CA TRP A 738 -4.40 30.05 19.34
C TRP A 738 -4.63 31.39 18.66
N PHE A 739 -4.27 31.48 17.38
CA PHE A 739 -4.60 32.61 16.53
C PHE A 739 -5.99 32.41 15.94
N ASP A 740 -6.95 33.17 16.46
CA ASP A 740 -8.34 33.11 16.10
C ASP A 740 -8.64 34.08 14.95
N HIS A 741 -9.28 33.57 13.90
CA HIS A 741 -9.70 34.36 12.74
C HIS A 741 -10.99 33.80 12.14
N GLN A 742 -11.69 34.62 11.37
CA GLN A 742 -12.95 34.26 10.71
C GLN A 742 -12.90 34.40 9.19
N GLU A 743 -11.70 34.38 8.62
CA GLU A 743 -11.51 34.40 7.15
C GLU A 743 -12.06 33.13 6.50
N PRO A 744 -12.84 33.24 5.40
CA PRO A 744 -13.59 32.13 4.83
C PRO A 744 -12.71 31.09 4.13
N GLU A 745 -13.14 29.83 4.19
CA GLU A 745 -12.53 28.71 3.45
C GLU A 745 -12.94 28.70 1.96
N SER A 746 -12.19 27.95 1.15
CA SER A 746 -12.48 27.65 -0.25
C SER A 746 -12.32 26.15 -0.54
N ALA A 747 -12.71 25.70 -1.73
CA ALA A 747 -12.59 24.30 -2.17
C ALA A 747 -11.89 24.21 -3.53
N ASN A 748 -11.00 23.23 -3.70
CA ASN A 748 -10.27 23.05 -4.96
C ASN A 748 -11.10 22.22 -5.96
N ARG A 749 -10.55 22.03 -7.18
CA ARG A 749 -11.15 21.20 -8.25
C ARG A 749 -11.41 19.73 -7.86
N TYR A 750 -10.87 19.27 -6.73
CA TYR A 750 -11.06 17.94 -6.16
C TYR A 750 -11.93 17.95 -4.89
N ALA A 751 -12.68 19.04 -4.66
CA ALA A 751 -13.53 19.26 -3.49
C ALA A 751 -12.81 19.25 -2.11
N SER A 752 -11.47 19.28 -2.08
CA SER A 752 -10.70 19.41 -0.84
C SER A 752 -10.69 20.87 -0.38
N LYS A 753 -10.88 21.08 0.93
CA LYS A 753 -10.95 22.40 1.55
C LYS A 753 -9.56 23.01 1.75
N PHE A 754 -9.47 24.32 1.58
CA PHE A 754 -8.26 25.10 1.85
C PHE A 754 -8.63 26.52 2.32
N ASN A 755 -7.71 27.18 3.00
CA ASN A 755 -7.81 28.55 3.49
C ASN A 755 -6.50 29.29 3.14
N THR A 756 -6.57 30.22 2.19
CA THR A 756 -5.42 30.98 1.71
C THR A 756 -4.86 31.95 2.74
N PHE A 757 -5.72 32.47 3.62
CA PHE A 757 -5.33 33.37 4.70
C PHE A 757 -4.46 32.62 5.72
N GLU A 758 -4.91 31.45 6.18
CA GLU A 758 -4.12 30.59 7.06
C GLU A 758 -2.77 30.22 6.42
N ALA A 759 -2.75 29.86 5.14
CA ALA A 759 -1.52 29.52 4.43
C ALA A 759 -0.52 30.69 4.38
N GLY A 760 -0.99 31.92 4.15
CA GLY A 760 -0.15 33.12 4.20
C GLY A 760 0.39 33.43 5.59
N MET A 761 -0.45 33.29 6.63
CA MET A 761 -0.05 33.50 8.02
C MET A 761 0.99 32.47 8.47
N VAL A 762 0.82 31.19 8.12
CA VAL A 762 1.79 30.12 8.40
C VAL A 762 3.13 30.41 7.72
N ALA A 763 3.13 30.80 6.44
CA ALA A 763 4.37 31.08 5.72
C ALA A 763 5.14 32.27 6.32
N GLY A 764 4.42 33.32 6.71
CA GLY A 764 5.02 34.48 7.38
C GLY A 764 5.60 34.14 8.76
N LEU A 765 4.84 33.41 9.58
CA LEU A 765 5.31 32.97 10.89
C LEU A 765 6.52 32.02 10.78
N TYR A 766 6.49 31.08 9.84
CA TYR A 766 7.62 30.20 9.58
C TYR A 766 8.89 31.01 9.24
N LYS A 767 8.77 31.99 8.32
CA LYS A 767 9.90 32.86 7.97
C LYS A 767 10.43 33.61 9.19
N HIS A 768 9.56 34.18 10.02
CA HIS A 768 9.94 34.87 11.25
C HIS A 768 10.72 33.95 12.21
N LEU A 769 10.22 32.75 12.47
CA LEU A 769 10.87 31.78 13.36
C LEU A 769 12.26 31.38 12.87
N VAL A 770 12.40 31.17 11.56
CA VAL A 770 13.69 30.82 10.94
C VAL A 770 14.66 32.00 11.01
N SER A 771 14.21 33.22 10.71
CA SER A 771 15.06 34.40 10.78
C SER A 771 15.54 34.74 12.20
N ASN A 772 14.78 34.35 13.22
CA ASN A 772 15.19 34.46 14.64
C ASN A 772 16.00 33.22 15.11
N GLY A 773 16.46 32.34 14.22
CA GLY A 773 17.39 31.25 14.57
C GLY A 773 16.77 29.88 14.84
N THR A 774 15.47 29.69 14.62
CA THR A 774 14.87 28.34 14.66
C THR A 774 15.25 27.57 13.39
N ARG A 775 15.85 26.39 13.54
CA ARG A 775 16.22 25.54 12.39
C ARG A 775 14.97 25.13 11.59
N PRO A 776 14.98 25.19 10.25
CA PRO A 776 13.88 24.72 9.40
C PRO A 776 13.38 23.32 9.74
N SER A 777 14.30 22.38 9.98
CA SER A 777 14.00 20.99 10.35
C SER A 777 13.30 20.85 11.72
N ASN A 778 13.38 21.86 12.57
CA ASN A 778 12.72 21.89 13.88
C ASN A 778 11.26 22.40 13.82
N ILE A 779 10.77 22.74 12.63
CA ILE A 779 9.41 23.26 12.42
C ILE A 779 8.65 22.31 11.49
N THR A 780 7.46 21.88 11.93
CA THR A 780 6.52 21.14 11.09
C THR A 780 5.20 21.90 11.02
N VAL A 781 4.58 21.92 9.83
CA VAL A 781 3.22 22.39 9.65
C VAL A 781 2.26 21.23 9.49
N LEU A 782 1.20 21.20 10.29
CA LEU A 782 0.12 20.23 10.24
C LEU A 782 -1.18 20.86 9.75
N THR A 783 -1.94 20.08 8.97
CA THR A 783 -3.29 20.43 8.55
C THR A 783 -4.17 19.19 8.48
N PHE A 784 -5.49 19.37 8.51
CA PHE A 784 -6.46 18.28 8.37
C PHE A 784 -6.81 17.97 6.90
N TYR A 785 -6.39 18.79 5.94
CA TYR A 785 -6.80 18.69 4.54
C TYR A 785 -5.61 18.64 3.59
N SER A 786 -5.63 17.70 2.65
CA SER A 786 -4.62 17.59 1.60
C SER A 786 -4.58 18.82 0.68
N GLY A 787 -5.73 19.43 0.41
CA GLY A 787 -5.81 20.69 -0.34
C GLY A 787 -5.04 21.79 0.37
N GLN A 788 -5.25 21.95 1.68
CA GLN A 788 -4.52 22.92 2.48
C GLN A 788 -3.01 22.65 2.53
N LYS A 789 -2.57 21.39 2.61
CA LYS A 789 -1.14 21.01 2.58
C LYS A 789 -0.47 21.63 1.33
N THR A 790 -1.04 21.41 0.15
CA THR A 790 -0.49 21.96 -1.10
C THR A 790 -0.47 23.50 -1.13
N TYR A 791 -1.50 24.16 -0.58
CA TYR A 791 -1.53 25.62 -0.52
C TYR A 791 -0.48 26.20 0.41
N ILE A 792 -0.25 25.56 1.57
CA ILE A 792 0.79 25.94 2.52
C ILE A 792 2.18 25.74 1.89
N GLU A 793 2.44 24.59 1.25
CA GLU A 793 3.70 24.32 0.56
C GLU A 793 4.00 25.39 -0.51
N ASN A 794 2.99 25.78 -1.30
CA ASN A 794 3.12 26.83 -2.30
C ASN A 794 3.37 28.21 -1.67
N ALA A 795 2.69 28.54 -0.57
CA ALA A 795 2.90 29.80 0.15
C ALA A 795 4.33 29.88 0.74
N LEU A 796 4.84 28.79 1.30
CA LEU A 796 6.21 28.68 1.81
C LEU A 796 7.24 28.86 0.69
N ARG A 797 7.07 28.17 -0.45
CA ARG A 797 7.97 28.32 -1.61
C ARG A 797 8.07 29.77 -2.10
N ARG A 798 6.93 30.46 -2.20
CA ARG A 798 6.88 31.87 -2.64
C ARG A 798 7.51 32.83 -1.63
N THR A 799 7.35 32.57 -0.34
CA THR A 799 7.74 33.52 0.73
C THR A 799 9.21 33.37 1.15
N CYS A 800 9.74 32.15 1.09
CA CYS A 800 11.04 31.81 1.67
C CYS A 800 12.17 31.58 0.64
N GLN A 801 11.88 31.61 -0.67
CA GLN A 801 12.88 31.47 -1.75
C GLN A 801 13.88 30.32 -1.53
N PHE A 802 13.39 29.10 -1.33
CA PHE A 802 14.26 27.92 -1.25
C PHE A 802 15.01 27.72 -2.57
N PRO A 803 16.33 27.46 -2.57
CA PRO A 803 17.03 27.02 -3.78
C PRO A 803 16.31 25.77 -4.32
N GLY A 804 16.05 25.75 -5.63
CA GLY A 804 15.53 24.54 -6.28
C GLY A 804 16.47 23.35 -6.04
N ARG A 805 15.93 22.14 -6.20
CA ARG A 805 16.57 20.82 -6.01
C ARG A 805 17.85 20.51 -6.81
N GLN A 806 18.54 21.52 -7.33
CA GLN A 806 19.79 21.38 -8.07
C GLN A 806 20.81 22.39 -7.53
N SER A 807 21.46 22.06 -6.41
CA SER A 807 22.72 22.69 -6.02
C SER A 807 23.78 21.60 -5.87
N THR A 808 24.91 21.79 -6.53
CA THR A 808 26.06 20.87 -6.61
C THR A 808 26.90 20.77 -5.33
N ASP A 809 26.50 21.46 -4.26
CA ASP A 809 27.28 21.61 -3.03
C ASP A 809 26.57 21.03 -1.79
N GLY A 810 26.34 19.71 -1.78
CA GLY A 810 26.31 18.81 -0.60
C GLY A 810 25.39 19.06 0.63
N TYR A 811 24.76 20.22 0.81
CA TYR A 811 23.89 20.56 1.94
C TYR A 811 22.56 21.13 1.45
N GLU A 812 21.56 20.28 1.28
CA GLU A 812 20.19 20.68 0.94
C GLU A 812 19.48 21.27 2.17
N GLU A 813 19.28 22.59 2.23
CA GLU A 813 18.31 23.19 3.14
C GLU A 813 16.89 22.90 2.64
N THR A 814 16.38 21.73 2.99
CA THR A 814 14.97 21.37 2.79
C THR A 814 14.07 22.25 3.66
N GLY A 815 13.01 22.83 3.08
CA GLY A 815 12.01 23.61 3.82
C GLY A 815 11.27 22.79 4.90
N PRO A 816 10.31 23.38 5.63
CA PRO A 816 9.68 22.68 6.74
C PRO A 816 8.84 21.51 6.22
N GLU A 817 8.74 20.46 7.02
CA GLU A 817 7.84 19.35 6.71
C GLU A 817 6.38 19.81 6.84
N VAL A 818 5.60 19.70 5.75
CA VAL A 818 4.16 19.98 5.75
C VAL A 818 3.42 18.66 5.59
N GLN A 819 2.57 18.31 6.55
CA GLN A 819 1.85 17.03 6.54
C GLN A 819 0.40 17.15 6.96
N THR A 820 -0.39 16.15 6.55
CA THR A 820 -1.70 15.94 7.17
C THR A 820 -1.54 15.30 8.54
N VAL A 821 -2.52 15.48 9.44
CA VAL A 821 -2.49 14.88 10.79
C VAL A 821 -2.29 13.36 10.74
N ASP A 822 -3.00 12.67 9.86
CA ASP A 822 -2.93 11.20 9.72
C ASP A 822 -1.53 10.75 9.22
N GLY A 823 -0.91 11.55 8.35
CA GLY A 823 0.44 11.32 7.82
C GLY A 823 1.58 11.63 8.80
N TYR A 824 1.31 12.37 9.88
CA TYR A 824 2.33 12.80 10.86
C TYR A 824 2.29 12.04 12.19
N GLN A 825 1.41 11.04 12.33
CA GLN A 825 1.37 10.21 13.55
C GLN A 825 2.69 9.46 13.75
N GLY A 826 3.10 9.33 15.01
CA GLY A 826 4.37 8.71 15.42
C GLY A 826 5.56 9.68 15.37
N LYS A 827 5.47 10.76 14.61
CA LYS A 827 6.48 11.82 14.57
C LYS A 827 6.24 12.88 15.65
N GLU A 828 7.27 13.70 15.87
CA GLU A 828 7.28 14.84 16.78
C GLU A 828 8.26 15.90 16.27
N ASN A 829 8.09 17.16 16.69
CA ASN A 829 9.04 18.23 16.40
C ASN A 829 9.07 19.29 17.50
N GLU A 830 10.08 20.17 17.49
CA GLU A 830 10.20 21.27 18.46
C GLU A 830 9.02 22.25 18.36
N VAL A 831 8.68 22.65 17.13
CA VAL A 831 7.61 23.59 16.83
C VAL A 831 6.60 22.96 15.88
N ILE A 832 5.32 23.01 16.26
CA ILE A 832 4.20 22.58 15.41
C ILE A 832 3.27 23.75 15.15
N LEU A 833 3.04 24.04 13.88
CA LEU A 833 2.04 25.00 13.41
C LEU A 833 0.84 24.21 12.87
N ILE A 834 -0.36 24.42 13.40
CA ILE A 834 -1.58 23.73 12.98
C ILE A 834 -2.49 24.70 12.22
N SER A 835 -2.85 24.35 10.99
CA SER A 835 -3.90 25.01 10.21
C SER A 835 -5.19 24.19 10.27
N VAL A 836 -6.21 24.73 10.93
CA VAL A 836 -7.53 24.09 11.08
C VAL A 836 -8.32 24.10 9.78
N THR A 837 -8.11 25.11 8.92
CA THR A 837 -8.71 25.30 7.60
C THR A 837 -10.20 25.63 7.60
N ARG A 838 -11.00 24.99 8.45
CA ARG A 838 -12.47 25.08 8.41
C ARG A 838 -13.01 26.40 8.95
N SER A 839 -13.58 27.19 8.05
CA SER A 839 -14.21 28.47 8.32
C SER A 839 -15.32 28.70 7.27
N PRO A 840 -16.49 28.04 7.42
CA PRO A 840 -17.57 28.14 6.44
C PRO A 840 -18.06 29.58 6.30
N GLU A 841 -18.27 30.02 5.06
CA GLU A 841 -18.79 31.37 4.76
C GLU A 841 -20.21 31.56 5.31
N ASP A 842 -21.08 30.55 5.17
CA ASP A 842 -22.41 30.54 5.80
C ASP A 842 -22.31 30.20 7.31
N ARG A 843 -22.24 31.26 8.12
CA ARG A 843 -22.16 31.15 9.58
C ARG A 843 -23.37 30.52 10.27
N ARG A 844 -24.51 30.39 9.57
CA ARG A 844 -25.70 29.70 10.11
C ARG A 844 -25.54 28.18 10.08
N LYS A 845 -24.57 27.66 9.32
CA LYS A 845 -24.27 26.22 9.15
C LYS A 845 -22.82 25.92 9.54
N PRO A 846 -22.47 25.96 10.83
CA PRO A 846 -21.12 25.64 11.28
C PRO A 846 -20.78 24.19 10.93
N ASP A 847 -19.58 23.97 10.41
CA ASP A 847 -19.09 22.65 10.01
C ASP A 847 -17.59 22.51 10.30
N ALA A 848 -17.27 21.48 11.07
CA ALA A 848 -15.90 21.14 11.44
C ALA A 848 -15.26 20.10 10.50
N GLY A 849 -16.02 19.44 9.62
CA GLY A 849 -15.50 18.42 8.69
C GLY A 849 -14.68 17.34 9.39
N PHE A 850 -13.43 17.16 8.98
CA PHE A 850 -12.50 16.20 9.59
C PHE A 850 -11.97 16.59 10.97
N VAL A 851 -12.14 17.85 11.39
CA VAL A 851 -11.67 18.38 12.68
C VAL A 851 -12.56 17.89 13.84
N LYS A 852 -13.73 17.30 13.54
CA LYS A 852 -14.66 16.72 14.55
C LYS A 852 -14.21 15.37 15.12
N ASP A 853 -13.09 14.83 14.66
CA ASP A 853 -12.55 13.57 15.14
C ASP A 853 -11.65 13.80 16.36
N LEU A 854 -12.06 13.25 17.51
CA LEU A 854 -11.33 13.37 18.78
C LEU A 854 -9.89 12.84 18.67
N ARG A 855 -9.70 11.72 17.98
CA ARG A 855 -8.41 11.03 17.86
C ARG A 855 -7.44 11.87 17.04
N ARG A 856 -7.91 12.49 15.96
CA ARG A 856 -7.12 13.45 15.15
C ARG A 856 -6.75 14.69 15.95
N ALA A 857 -7.66 15.22 16.76
CA ALA A 857 -7.36 16.35 17.65
C ALA A 857 -6.26 15.99 18.66
N ILE A 858 -6.35 14.84 19.31
CA ILE A 858 -5.31 14.33 20.23
C ILE A 858 -3.97 14.18 19.50
N VAL A 859 -3.96 13.60 18.30
CA VAL A 859 -2.73 13.48 17.51
C VAL A 859 -2.15 14.85 17.24
N ALA A 860 -2.90 15.78 16.66
CA ALA A 860 -2.41 17.09 16.27
C ALA A 860 -1.82 17.88 17.47
N LEU A 861 -2.51 17.87 18.61
CA LEU A 861 -2.10 18.60 19.82
C LEU A 861 -0.90 17.97 20.57
N SER A 862 -0.58 16.70 20.31
CA SER A 862 0.45 15.95 21.05
C SER A 862 1.80 15.80 20.34
N ARG A 863 1.97 16.41 19.17
CA ARG A 863 3.22 16.42 18.39
C ARG A 863 4.28 17.43 18.84
N PRO A 864 3.95 18.62 19.37
CA PRO A 864 4.98 19.62 19.68
C PRO A 864 5.73 19.30 20.96
N ARG A 865 7.02 19.60 20.97
CA ARG A 865 7.85 19.57 22.18
C ARG A 865 7.82 20.90 22.91
N ARG A 866 8.14 22.01 22.23
CA ARG A 866 8.37 23.33 22.83
C ARG A 866 7.28 24.36 22.53
N LEU A 867 6.74 24.39 21.32
CA LEU A 867 5.76 25.40 20.90
C LEU A 867 4.65 24.80 20.02
N LEU A 868 3.42 25.12 20.39
CA LEU A 868 2.21 24.85 19.61
C LEU A 868 1.57 26.18 19.19
N VAL A 869 1.39 26.38 17.89
CA VAL A 869 0.57 27.48 17.35
C VAL A 869 -0.56 26.89 16.54
N VAL A 870 -1.80 27.22 16.89
CA VAL A 870 -3.00 26.81 16.15
C VAL A 870 -3.59 28.04 15.48
N LEU A 871 -3.85 27.94 14.18
CA LEU A 871 -4.56 28.95 13.38
C LEU A 871 -5.91 28.36 13.01
N GLY A 872 -6.99 29.04 13.38
CA GLY A 872 -8.32 28.57 13.01
C GLY A 872 -9.46 29.33 13.66
N ASP A 873 -10.65 29.12 13.11
CA ASP A 873 -11.90 29.70 13.57
C ASP A 873 -12.45 28.94 14.79
N ALA A 874 -12.19 29.49 15.98
CA ALA A 874 -12.64 28.90 17.23
C ALA A 874 -14.17 28.96 17.38
N GLN A 875 -14.83 29.97 16.79
CA GLN A 875 -16.28 30.13 16.87
C GLN A 875 -17.00 29.03 16.07
N ASN A 876 -16.54 28.74 14.85
CA ASN A 876 -17.04 27.61 14.06
C ASN A 876 -16.90 26.29 14.83
N LEU A 877 -15.75 26.02 15.43
CA LEU A 877 -15.54 24.79 16.21
C LEU A 877 -16.47 24.70 17.42
N ALA A 878 -16.66 25.80 18.15
CA ALA A 878 -17.50 25.86 19.35
C ALA A 878 -19.02 25.73 19.06
N LEU A 879 -19.45 26.10 17.85
CA LEU A 879 -20.85 26.02 17.40
C LEU A 879 -21.16 24.76 16.58
N SER A 880 -20.13 24.10 16.03
CA SER A 880 -20.28 22.87 15.25
C SER A 880 -20.46 21.62 16.12
N SER A 881 -20.64 20.47 15.48
CA SER A 881 -20.63 19.15 16.14
C SER A 881 -19.34 18.84 16.91
N ALA A 882 -18.24 19.57 16.67
CA ALA A 882 -16.95 19.35 17.30
C ALA A 882 -16.80 20.01 18.69
N ARG A 883 -17.83 20.72 19.19
CA ARG A 883 -17.83 21.41 20.50
C ARG A 883 -17.41 20.51 21.67
N HIS A 884 -17.87 19.26 21.69
CA HIS A 884 -17.57 18.31 22.77
C HIS A 884 -16.07 17.95 22.87
N ILE A 885 -15.29 18.17 21.81
CA ILE A 885 -13.84 17.97 21.76
C ILE A 885 -13.13 19.29 22.02
N TRP A 886 -13.41 20.28 21.17
CA TRP A 886 -12.65 21.52 21.15
C TRP A 886 -13.09 22.52 22.22
N GLY A 887 -14.30 22.42 22.76
CA GLY A 887 -14.75 23.29 23.86
C GLY A 887 -13.81 23.20 25.06
N GLY A 888 -13.55 21.98 25.54
CA GLY A 888 -12.61 21.77 26.66
C GLY A 888 -11.14 22.07 26.33
N VAL A 889 -10.77 22.18 25.05
CA VAL A 889 -9.45 22.66 24.62
C VAL A 889 -9.42 24.18 24.65
N LEU A 890 -10.42 24.84 24.07
CA LEU A 890 -10.58 26.29 24.04
C LEU A 890 -10.68 26.89 25.46
N ASP A 891 -11.38 26.22 26.38
CA ASP A 891 -11.47 26.62 27.79
C ASP A 891 -10.08 26.62 28.47
N LYS A 892 -9.25 25.61 28.17
CA LYS A 892 -7.88 25.51 28.71
C LYS A 892 -6.90 26.46 28.03
N ILE A 893 -7.13 26.78 26.76
CA ILE A 893 -6.36 27.79 26.04
C ILE A 893 -6.60 29.16 26.67
N GLY A 894 -7.86 29.52 26.98
CA GLY A 894 -8.19 30.72 27.73
C GLY A 894 -7.46 31.97 27.20
N SER A 895 -6.57 32.52 28.02
CA SER A 895 -5.76 33.72 27.70
C SER A 895 -4.73 33.53 26.59
N TRP A 896 -4.48 32.31 26.11
CA TRP A 896 -3.59 32.03 24.98
C TRP A 896 -4.29 32.16 23.62
N ARG A 897 -5.59 32.48 23.60
CA ARG A 897 -6.36 32.79 22.39
C ARG A 897 -6.28 34.29 22.09
N THR A 898 -5.88 34.65 20.88
CA THR A 898 -5.69 36.03 20.44
C THR A 898 -6.14 36.21 18.99
N GLU A 899 -6.54 37.44 18.63
CA GLU A 899 -6.88 37.83 17.25
C GLU A 899 -5.65 38.27 16.43
N TYR A 900 -4.45 38.11 16.99
CA TYR A 900 -3.16 38.43 16.39
C TYR A 900 -2.10 37.43 16.85
N ILE A 901 -1.05 37.24 16.07
CA ILE A 901 0.13 36.46 16.46
C ILE A 901 1.13 37.42 17.10
N PRO A 902 1.38 37.31 18.42
CA PRO A 902 2.43 38.09 19.05
C PRO A 902 3.79 37.47 18.79
N ILE A 903 4.65 38.24 18.13
CA ILE A 903 6.04 37.90 17.87
C ILE A 903 6.96 38.82 18.66
N PHE A 904 8.14 38.33 19.02
CA PHE A 904 9.14 39.12 19.73
C PHE A 904 10.37 39.29 18.86
N CYS A 905 10.97 40.47 18.92
CA CYS A 905 12.31 40.65 18.41
C CYS A 905 13.31 40.18 19.47
N GLU A 906 14.08 39.13 19.19
CA GLU A 906 15.07 38.59 20.14
C GLU A 906 16.11 39.65 20.55
N ALA A 907 16.48 40.55 19.63
CA ALA A 907 17.47 41.59 19.89
C ALA A 907 17.00 42.72 20.83
N HIS A 908 15.69 42.99 20.91
CA HIS A 908 15.16 44.16 21.63
C HIS A 908 14.02 43.84 22.62
N GLY A 909 13.54 42.59 22.66
CA GLY A 909 12.42 42.18 23.51
C GLY A 909 11.06 42.83 23.18
N THR A 910 10.98 43.60 22.08
CA THR A 910 9.75 44.28 21.66
C THR A 910 8.72 43.27 21.13
N GLU A 911 7.51 43.30 21.68
CA GLU A 911 6.37 42.53 21.19
C GLU A 911 5.72 43.25 20.01
N ILE A 912 5.49 42.52 18.91
CA ILE A 912 4.85 43.00 17.68
C ILE A 912 3.64 42.11 17.43
N HIS A 913 2.53 42.69 17.00
CA HIS A 913 1.28 41.97 16.75
C HIS A 913 1.03 41.87 15.26
N ILE A 914 0.86 40.64 14.76
CA ILE A 914 0.58 40.38 13.34
C ILE A 914 -0.81 39.74 13.21
N SER A 915 -1.71 40.42 12.52
CA SER A 915 -3.09 39.95 12.31
C SER A 915 -3.39 39.58 10.86
N LYS A 916 -2.59 40.06 9.90
CA LYS A 916 -2.81 39.84 8.46
C LYS A 916 -1.54 39.42 7.71
N PRO A 917 -1.64 38.61 6.63
CA PRO A 917 -0.49 38.19 5.84
C PRO A 917 0.38 39.34 5.29
N ASP A 918 -0.24 40.47 4.92
CA ASP A 918 0.51 41.62 4.39
C ASP A 918 1.36 42.34 5.45
N GLU A 919 1.05 42.17 6.73
CA GLU A 919 1.81 42.78 7.83
C GLU A 919 3.17 42.12 8.01
N TRP A 920 3.36 40.87 7.57
CA TRP A 920 4.67 40.23 7.52
C TRP A 920 5.67 40.99 6.63
N LYS A 921 5.19 41.73 5.62
CA LYS A 921 6.05 42.57 4.75
C LYS A 921 6.57 43.82 5.46
N LYS A 922 5.91 44.24 6.56
CA LYS A 922 6.28 45.43 7.34
C LYS A 922 7.41 45.16 8.33
N LEU A 923 7.72 43.88 8.60
CA LEU A 923 8.90 43.51 9.37
C LEU A 923 10.14 43.86 8.57
N ALA A 924 11.16 44.45 9.24
CA ALA A 924 12.47 44.62 8.63
C ALA A 924 12.91 43.27 8.05
N SER A 925 13.54 43.27 6.87
CA SER A 925 13.68 42.15 5.91
C SER A 925 14.10 40.77 6.45
N GLU A 926 14.50 40.68 7.71
CA GLU A 926 15.03 39.52 8.41
C GLU A 926 14.38 39.31 9.82
N GLY A 927 13.18 39.82 10.10
CA GLY A 927 12.43 39.48 11.33
C GLY A 927 12.72 40.36 12.56
N GLY A 928 13.29 41.55 12.36
CA GLY A 928 13.52 42.54 13.42
C GLY A 928 12.38 43.54 13.62
N CYS A 929 12.35 44.22 14.78
CA CYS A 929 11.28 45.15 15.16
C CYS A 929 11.34 46.55 14.51
N GLY A 930 12.25 46.80 13.57
CA GLY A 930 12.37 48.09 12.89
C GLY A 930 12.99 49.22 13.74
N VAL A 931 13.26 48.99 15.03
CA VAL A 931 13.97 49.93 15.92
C VAL A 931 15.45 49.98 15.52
N ALA A 932 16.05 51.18 15.54
CA ALA A 932 17.50 51.34 15.39
C ALA A 932 18.19 50.53 16.49
N CYS A 933 18.87 49.46 16.11
CA CYS A 933 19.76 48.80 17.06
C CYS A 933 20.97 49.72 17.22
N GLY A 934 21.48 49.95 18.43
CA GLY A 934 22.66 50.80 18.67
C GLY A 934 23.97 50.25 18.09
N ARG A 935 23.91 49.49 16.98
CA ARG A 935 25.01 48.84 16.29
C ARG A 935 25.63 49.81 15.29
N ARG A 936 26.96 49.83 15.25
CA ARG A 936 27.75 50.47 14.20
C ARG A 936 27.98 49.45 13.10
N GLU A 937 27.27 49.57 11.98
CA GLU A 937 27.63 48.87 10.73
C GLU A 937 28.16 49.90 9.73
N ILE A 938 29.24 49.54 9.01
CA ILE A 938 29.72 50.34 7.89
C ILE A 938 28.89 49.94 6.68
N VAL A 939 27.94 50.79 6.30
CA VAL A 939 27.20 50.65 5.04
C VAL A 939 27.76 51.68 4.07
N HIS A 940 28.36 51.21 2.97
CA HIS A 940 28.95 52.06 1.93
C HIS A 940 29.95 53.12 2.43
N GLY A 941 30.77 52.79 3.43
CA GLY A 941 31.84 53.68 3.90
C GLY A 941 31.41 54.85 4.79
N ALA A 942 30.15 54.90 5.25
CA ALA A 942 29.69 55.88 6.24
C ALA A 942 29.03 55.21 7.46
N LEU A 943 29.24 55.80 8.63
CA LEU A 943 28.61 55.42 9.91
C LEU A 943 27.14 55.83 9.91
N GLY A 944 26.22 54.87 9.91
CA GLY A 944 24.79 55.11 10.06
C GLY A 944 24.15 54.10 11.00
N ASP A 945 23.09 54.52 11.70
CA ASP A 945 22.31 53.67 12.59
C ASP A 945 21.62 52.55 11.79
N SER A 946 21.92 51.28 12.10
CA SER A 946 21.31 50.14 11.40
C SER A 946 19.99 49.72 12.05
N ILE A 947 18.99 49.46 11.20
CA ILE A 947 17.68 48.97 11.60
C ILE A 947 17.80 47.50 12.05
N CYS A 948 17.12 47.13 13.13
CA CYS A 948 17.14 45.76 13.66
C CYS A 948 16.73 44.70 12.63
N ARG A 949 17.54 43.63 12.53
CA ARG A 949 17.33 42.48 11.63
C ARG A 949 17.05 41.13 12.32
N GLY A 950 16.74 41.10 13.63
CA GLY A 950 16.10 39.93 14.25
C GLY A 950 16.95 38.72 14.68
N GLY A 951 18.25 38.61 14.36
CA GLY A 951 19.09 37.47 14.78
C GLY A 951 20.06 37.73 15.97
N PRO A 952 20.56 36.67 16.66
CA PRO A 952 21.62 36.78 17.67
C PRO A 952 22.95 37.21 17.06
N CYS A 953 23.63 38.17 17.70
CA CYS A 953 24.89 38.75 17.23
C CYS A 953 26.01 37.70 17.17
N ARG A 954 26.41 37.25 15.97
CA ARG A 954 27.62 36.43 15.79
C ARG A 954 28.85 37.33 15.67
N GLU A 955 29.75 37.26 16.65
CA GLU A 955 31.11 37.78 16.48
C GLU A 955 31.83 36.95 15.41
N LEU A 956 32.31 37.62 14.36
CA LEU A 956 33.15 37.01 13.32
C LEU A 956 34.56 36.75 13.88
N ALA A 957 34.75 35.60 14.52
CA ALA A 957 36.08 35.05 14.75
C ALA A 957 36.55 34.35 13.46
N GLY A 958 37.52 34.96 12.77
CA GLY A 958 38.14 34.40 11.58
C GLY A 958 39.02 33.20 11.92
N SER A 959 38.81 32.07 11.25
CA SER A 959 39.79 30.97 11.20
C SER A 959 40.11 30.66 9.75
N MET A 960 41.33 31.05 9.34
CA MET A 960 41.98 30.56 8.14
C MET A 960 42.23 29.05 8.27
N ALA A 961 41.85 28.27 7.26
CA ALA A 961 42.31 26.91 7.08
C ALA A 961 42.74 26.69 5.63
N SER A 962 43.93 26.11 5.53
CA SER A 962 44.81 25.91 4.38
C SER A 962 44.27 24.93 3.32
N ASN A 963 44.33 25.36 2.06
CA ASN A 963 44.22 24.50 0.89
C ASN A 963 45.56 23.78 0.60
N VAL A 964 45.51 22.46 0.50
CA VAL A 964 46.60 21.61 -0.05
C VAL A 964 46.08 20.98 -1.35
N PRO A 965 46.79 21.08 -2.48
CA PRO A 965 46.38 20.48 -3.74
C PRO A 965 46.90 19.04 -3.88
N SER A 966 46.04 18.11 -4.29
CA SER A 966 46.39 16.75 -4.69
C SER A 966 46.57 16.64 -6.20
N SER A 967 47.74 16.22 -6.63
CA SER A 967 48.06 15.73 -7.98
C SER A 967 48.17 14.21 -8.00
N HIS A 968 47.65 13.55 -9.05
CA HIS A 968 48.19 12.35 -9.74
C HIS A 968 47.08 11.72 -10.59
N SER A 969 47.10 11.84 -11.91
CA SER A 969 47.87 11.10 -12.94
C SER A 969 47.15 9.87 -13.48
N VAL A 970 46.78 9.98 -14.75
CA VAL A 970 46.27 8.95 -15.65
C VAL A 970 47.37 7.95 -16.01
N ARG A 971 47.04 6.64 -16.05
CA ARG A 971 47.66 5.68 -16.97
C ARG A 971 46.72 4.51 -17.30
N SER A 972 46.71 4.21 -18.58
CA SER A 972 46.06 3.14 -19.35
C SER A 972 46.66 1.75 -19.12
N SER A 973 45.85 0.69 -19.29
CA SER A 973 46.03 -0.40 -20.29
C SER A 973 45.26 -1.68 -19.89
N GLY A 974 44.84 -2.49 -20.88
CA GLY A 974 44.62 -3.93 -20.69
C GLY A 974 43.35 -4.54 -21.28
N GLU A 975 43.47 -5.09 -22.50
CA GLU A 975 42.61 -6.10 -23.14
C GLU A 975 42.49 -7.38 -22.24
N GLY A 976 41.54 -8.33 -22.35
CA GLY A 976 40.55 -8.68 -23.35
C GLY A 976 39.83 -9.99 -22.93
N HIS A 977 39.24 -10.66 -23.93
CA HIS A 977 38.62 -12.00 -23.95
C HIS A 977 37.10 -12.16 -23.72
N VAL A 978 36.45 -12.27 -24.88
CA VAL A 978 35.18 -12.95 -25.19
C VAL A 978 35.37 -14.47 -25.10
N ALA A 979 34.40 -15.17 -24.51
CA ALA A 979 34.19 -16.60 -24.75
C ALA A 979 32.68 -16.92 -24.75
N SER A 980 32.17 -17.17 -25.95
CA SER A 980 30.87 -17.77 -26.26
C SER A 980 31.00 -19.28 -26.33
N GLY A 981 29.98 -20.01 -25.86
CA GLY A 981 29.81 -21.44 -26.16
C GLY A 981 28.34 -21.85 -26.03
N PRO A 982 27.69 -22.36 -27.09
CA PRO A 982 26.37 -22.96 -26.99
C PRO A 982 26.52 -24.47 -26.73
N THR A 983 25.79 -24.99 -25.74
CA THR A 983 25.63 -26.44 -25.55
C THR A 983 24.27 -26.85 -26.10
N SER A 984 24.30 -27.71 -27.10
CA SER A 984 23.17 -28.41 -27.70
C SER A 984 22.63 -29.46 -26.73
N LEU A 985 21.31 -29.45 -26.51
CA LEU A 985 20.59 -30.55 -25.88
C LEU A 985 19.36 -30.85 -26.73
N THR A 986 19.32 -32.09 -27.20
CA THR A 986 18.28 -32.74 -28.01
C THR A 986 16.97 -32.83 -27.23
N ALA A 987 15.89 -32.37 -27.86
CA ALA A 987 14.52 -32.57 -27.38
C ALA A 987 13.93 -33.80 -28.07
N GLU A 988 13.53 -34.81 -27.30
CA GLU A 988 12.55 -35.80 -27.73
C GLU A 988 11.16 -35.17 -27.56
N GLU A 989 10.44 -35.07 -28.67
CA GLU A 989 9.10 -34.49 -28.78
C GLU A 989 8.04 -35.57 -28.51
N ASP A 990 7.36 -35.48 -27.37
CA ASP A 990 6.00 -36.05 -27.23
C ASP A 990 4.99 -34.97 -27.66
N LEU A 991 4.74 -34.88 -28.97
CA LEU A 991 3.61 -34.17 -29.53
C LEU A 991 2.33 -34.98 -29.22
N LEU A 992 1.57 -34.54 -28.22
CA LEU A 992 0.21 -35.03 -28.02
C LEU A 992 -0.67 -34.58 -29.20
N ASP A 993 -1.30 -35.57 -29.84
CA ASP A 993 -2.16 -35.43 -31.01
C ASP A 993 -3.46 -34.68 -30.63
N LEU A 994 -3.79 -33.62 -31.36
CA LEU A 994 -4.99 -32.81 -31.17
C LEU A 994 -6.28 -33.55 -31.56
N ARG A 995 -6.19 -34.79 -32.04
CA ARG A 995 -7.33 -35.61 -32.47
C ARG A 995 -8.11 -36.26 -31.34
N ASP A 996 -7.53 -36.36 -30.14
CA ASP A 996 -8.21 -36.90 -28.95
C ASP A 996 -9.01 -35.82 -28.17
N TRP A 997 -9.04 -34.57 -28.66
CA TRP A 997 -9.66 -33.41 -28.01
C TRP A 997 -10.82 -32.87 -28.84
#